data_AF-A0A9Q9HBP9-F1
#
_entry.id   AF-A0A9Q9HBP9-F1
#
_cell.length_a   1.000
_cell.length_b   1.000
_cell.length_c   1.000
_cell.angle_alpha   90.00
_cell.angle_beta   90.00
_cell.angle_gamma   90.00
#
_symmetry.space_group_name_H-M   'P 1'
#
loop_
_entity.id
_entity.type
_entity.pdbx_description
1 polymer ?
#
loop_
_entity_poly.entity_id
_entity_poly.type
_entity_poly.pdbx_seq_one_letter_code
_entity_poly.pdbx_strand_id
1 'polypeptide(L)'
;MTHLPPLFCDWFAARGWAPHAHQQAMLERASHPATLLIAPTGGGKTLAGFLPTLVDLVQTPRDGLHTLYISPLKALAADMRRNLTRPIAEMGLPIRVDDRSGDTSQTRKKAQRADPPHILLTTPESLALLLSYEDALRMFRGLKRVVVDELHALAESKRGDQLMLLLTRLQSMCPGLTRVGLSATVDDPPALGRYFAPHPEKCTLLEADPGPDPQIGMLTTNLAPPWSGGGGRYAIPEVLAQVKAHKTTLIFHNTRAQAEIFFHHLWLANSEALPIGIHHGSLDRSQREKVEAAMVAGQLRAVVCTGSLDLGLDWGDVDLVIQVGAPKNVKRLVQRIGRAGHQYNTPSKALILPANRWEVIECEAAIQAVLDHDLDGTPRGPGPRDVLCQHILITACSTPFAADDLFAEITQAGAYAALPRTEFDACLDFVATGGYALRAYDRWQRLKQHPDGRWGLRDPRAAQLIRMNLGTIIDTDTLKVKMRGQRGKPLGEVEESFAASLTPGDTFLIAGQIVRFESLREMVVQVSRDTGRKPRLAVFSGTKFATSLQLSNRILAVLNGGDQSGLPPHTRDWIALQKSVSRLPEPGRLLVETFPHGGRAHACFYGFAGKNAQQTLGLLITRQMELMGLGPLGFVATDYATLIWSVDPLEHPAQLLELADLQNGVDRWLADNALMKRSFKTAATISGLITRNHPGQRKSGRQATFSTDILYDTLRKYDPNHLLLTLTREEAMRGLIDFGRIEQMLARSRGRIDHVTAPRVTPFAAPLFLEIGRVPVEGAGQDALLKAEAERLMAEAGLQG
;
A
#
# COMPACT_ATOMS: atom_id res chain seq x y z
N MET A 1 -42.22 4.93 3.06
CA MET A 1 -41.18 5.75 2.41
C MET A 1 -40.76 6.81 3.41
N THR A 2 -39.47 6.91 3.74
CA THR A 2 -38.97 7.92 4.68
C THR A 2 -38.83 9.22 3.90
N HIS A 3 -39.76 10.17 4.09
CA HIS A 3 -39.72 11.43 3.34
C HIS A 3 -38.62 12.35 3.89
N LEU A 4 -37.88 12.98 2.98
CA LEU A 4 -36.90 14.00 3.32
C LEU A 4 -37.63 15.20 3.97
N PRO A 5 -37.21 15.68 5.16
CA PRO A 5 -37.92 16.78 5.83
C PRO A 5 -37.90 18.06 4.98
N PRO A 6 -38.94 18.91 5.07
CA PRO A 6 -39.06 20.13 4.25
C PRO A 6 -37.81 21.02 4.27
N LEU A 7 -37.20 21.19 5.45
CA LEU A 7 -35.96 21.96 5.63
C LEU A 7 -34.83 21.53 4.67
N PHE A 8 -34.67 20.23 4.46
CA PHE A 8 -33.65 19.71 3.55
C PHE A 8 -34.06 19.89 2.08
N CYS A 9 -35.35 19.66 1.75
CA CYS A 9 -35.88 19.92 0.42
C CYS A 9 -35.68 21.37 0.01
N ASP A 10 -35.96 22.32 0.91
CA ASP A 10 -35.81 23.75 0.68
C ASP A 10 -34.33 24.13 0.50
N TRP A 11 -33.42 23.54 1.30
CA TRP A 11 -31.98 23.77 1.16
C TRP A 11 -31.40 23.28 -0.18
N PHE A 12 -31.88 22.13 -0.68
CA PHE A 12 -31.55 21.64 -2.02
C PHE A 12 -32.14 22.56 -3.10
N ALA A 13 -33.43 22.88 -3.01
CA ALA A 13 -34.13 23.72 -3.99
C ALA A 13 -33.52 25.13 -4.10
N ALA A 14 -33.11 25.73 -2.98
CA ALA A 14 -32.44 27.04 -2.96
C ALA A 14 -31.10 27.06 -3.72
N ARG A 15 -30.51 25.89 -4.02
CA ARG A 15 -29.29 25.73 -4.82
C ARG A 15 -29.56 25.28 -6.25
N GLY A 16 -30.84 25.12 -6.63
CA GLY A 16 -31.23 24.49 -7.88
C GLY A 16 -30.84 23.00 -7.91
N TRP A 17 -30.71 22.35 -6.76
CA TRP A 17 -30.33 20.94 -6.64
C TRP A 17 -31.55 20.07 -6.33
N ALA A 18 -31.43 18.78 -6.67
CA ALA A 18 -32.31 17.73 -6.20
C ALA A 18 -31.45 16.62 -5.58
N PRO A 19 -31.90 15.96 -4.51
CA PRO A 19 -31.18 14.82 -3.94
C PRO A 19 -31.10 13.68 -4.97
N HIS A 20 -29.91 13.10 -5.13
CA HIS A 20 -29.74 11.95 -6.02
C HIS A 20 -30.54 10.73 -5.53
N ALA A 21 -30.91 9.83 -6.44
CA ALA A 21 -31.66 8.61 -6.11
C ALA A 21 -30.97 7.78 -5.01
N HIS A 22 -29.65 7.62 -5.08
CA HIS A 22 -28.89 6.90 -4.07
C HIS A 22 -28.87 7.60 -2.69
N GLN A 23 -29.00 8.93 -2.63
CA GLN A 23 -29.09 9.67 -1.36
C GLN A 23 -30.42 9.42 -0.66
N GLN A 24 -31.53 9.42 -1.41
CA GLN A 24 -32.85 9.05 -0.88
C GLN A 24 -32.86 7.58 -0.44
N ALA A 25 -32.31 6.71 -1.26
CA ALA A 25 -32.26 5.28 -0.99
C ALA A 25 -31.44 4.94 0.28
N MET A 26 -30.38 5.72 0.58
CA MET A 26 -29.65 5.65 1.85
C MET A 26 -30.50 6.08 3.05
N LEU A 27 -31.35 7.11 2.89
CA LEU A 27 -32.28 7.56 3.93
C LEU A 27 -33.37 6.52 4.21
N GLU A 28 -33.90 5.87 3.18
CA GLU A 28 -34.88 4.79 3.34
C GLU A 28 -34.32 3.57 4.09
N ARG A 29 -33.02 3.30 3.93
CA ARG A 29 -32.31 2.17 4.54
C ARG A 29 -31.60 2.54 5.84
N ALA A 30 -31.91 3.69 6.43
CA ALA A 30 -31.22 4.24 7.59
C ALA A 30 -31.18 3.33 8.84
N SER A 31 -32.12 2.37 8.93
CA SER A 31 -32.26 1.40 10.02
C SER A 31 -31.62 0.04 9.72
N HIS A 32 -31.11 -0.19 8.49
CA HIS A 32 -30.50 -1.47 8.15
C HIS A 32 -29.20 -1.66 8.96
N PRO A 33 -28.89 -2.89 9.44
CA PRO A 33 -27.70 -3.15 10.26
C PRO A 33 -26.40 -2.73 9.56
N ALA A 34 -26.30 -2.99 8.25
CA ALA A 34 -25.18 -2.55 7.43
C ALA A 34 -25.64 -2.19 6.00
N THR A 35 -25.19 -1.06 5.48
CA THR A 35 -25.39 -0.62 4.10
C THR A 35 -24.07 -0.18 3.48
N LEU A 36 -23.76 -0.63 2.27
CA LEU A 36 -22.58 -0.25 1.49
C LEU A 36 -23.02 0.50 0.24
N LEU A 37 -22.69 1.79 0.17
CA LEU A 37 -22.86 2.62 -1.01
C LEU A 37 -21.62 2.57 -1.89
N ILE A 38 -21.79 2.15 -3.13
CA ILE A 38 -20.80 2.27 -4.20
C ILE A 38 -21.29 3.34 -5.17
N ALA A 39 -20.50 4.40 -5.31
CA ALA A 39 -20.88 5.52 -6.16
C ALA A 39 -19.64 6.26 -6.67
N PRO A 40 -19.70 6.89 -7.84
CA PRO A 40 -18.54 7.56 -8.44
C PRO A 40 -18.03 8.72 -7.58
N THR A 41 -16.76 9.08 -7.76
CA THR A 41 -16.17 10.28 -7.14
C THR A 41 -16.93 11.53 -7.65
N GLY A 42 -17.21 12.51 -6.79
CA GLY A 42 -18.09 13.63 -7.13
C GLY A 42 -19.60 13.34 -7.12
N GLY A 43 -20.03 12.07 -6.99
CA GLY A 43 -21.46 11.69 -6.97
C GLY A 43 -22.19 11.93 -5.65
N GLY A 44 -21.74 12.85 -4.79
CA GLY A 44 -22.46 13.18 -3.55
C GLY A 44 -22.47 12.08 -2.47
N LYS A 45 -21.54 11.11 -2.54
CA LYS A 45 -21.36 9.99 -1.57
C LYS A 45 -21.38 10.43 -0.11
N THR A 46 -20.65 11.49 0.18
CA THR A 46 -20.52 12.05 1.52
C THR A 46 -21.87 12.45 2.08
N LEU A 47 -22.63 13.25 1.35
CA LEU A 47 -23.95 13.68 1.78
C LEU A 47 -24.88 12.47 1.90
N ALA A 48 -24.79 11.48 1.00
CA ALA A 48 -25.56 10.24 1.10
C ALA A 48 -25.30 9.49 2.43
N GLY A 49 -24.04 9.43 2.88
CA GLY A 49 -23.67 8.78 4.14
C GLY A 49 -24.15 9.54 5.39
N PHE A 50 -24.22 10.88 5.34
CA PHE A 50 -24.62 11.71 6.47
C PHE A 50 -26.10 12.09 6.50
N LEU A 51 -26.81 12.04 5.37
CA LEU A 51 -28.22 12.42 5.28
C LEU A 51 -29.10 11.68 6.30
N PRO A 52 -28.96 10.36 6.51
CA PRO A 52 -29.68 9.65 7.57
C PRO A 52 -29.36 10.15 8.99
N THR A 53 -28.16 10.68 9.22
CA THR A 53 -27.74 11.21 10.53
C THR A 53 -28.29 12.61 10.75
N LEU A 54 -28.22 13.48 9.75
CA LEU A 54 -28.72 14.84 9.83
C LEU A 54 -30.25 14.84 10.02
N VAL A 55 -30.97 14.02 9.25
CA VAL A 55 -32.43 13.89 9.39
C VAL A 55 -32.82 13.40 10.79
N ASP A 56 -32.14 12.36 11.30
CA ASP A 56 -32.44 11.80 12.62
C ASP A 56 -32.16 12.79 13.77
N LEU A 57 -31.04 13.53 13.71
CA LEU A 57 -30.70 14.55 14.71
C LEU A 57 -31.61 15.77 14.69
N VAL A 58 -32.20 16.10 13.53
CA VAL A 58 -33.19 17.17 13.41
C VAL A 58 -34.54 16.74 13.94
N GLN A 59 -34.96 15.51 13.64
CA GLN A 59 -36.25 14.97 14.09
C GLN A 59 -36.24 14.58 15.57
N THR A 60 -35.10 14.08 16.06
CA THR A 60 -34.90 13.66 17.45
C THR A 60 -33.61 14.29 18.03
N PRO A 61 -33.64 15.59 18.38
CA PRO A 61 -32.50 16.26 19.00
C PRO A 61 -32.09 15.58 20.31
N ARG A 62 -30.79 15.36 20.49
CA ARG A 62 -30.23 14.74 21.69
C ARG A 62 -28.78 15.16 21.87
N ASP A 63 -28.31 15.22 23.11
CA ASP A 63 -26.89 15.44 23.40
C ASP A 63 -26.04 14.17 23.25
N GLY A 64 -24.73 14.37 23.16
CA GLY A 64 -23.74 13.31 23.12
C GLY A 64 -23.52 12.72 21.73
N LEU A 65 -22.66 11.70 21.66
CA LEU A 65 -22.21 11.14 20.38
C LEU A 65 -23.32 10.36 19.70
N HIS A 66 -23.75 10.83 18.52
CA HIS A 66 -24.73 10.17 17.67
C HIS A 66 -24.07 9.37 16.54
N THR A 67 -23.12 9.99 15.83
CA THR A 67 -22.45 9.38 14.67
C THR A 67 -20.95 9.46 14.76
N LEU A 68 -20.30 8.35 14.41
CA LEU A 68 -18.87 8.26 14.22
C LEU A 68 -18.59 8.17 12.73
N TYR A 69 -17.70 9.01 12.21
CA TYR A 69 -17.20 8.92 10.85
C TYR A 69 -15.74 8.48 10.89
N ILE A 70 -15.41 7.42 10.16
CA ILE A 70 -14.08 6.83 10.09
C ILE A 70 -13.50 7.09 8.72
N SER A 71 -12.34 7.76 8.72
CA SER A 71 -11.58 8.02 7.50
C SER A 71 -10.26 7.26 7.49
N PRO A 72 -9.79 6.75 6.33
CA PRO A 72 -8.45 6.18 6.22
C PRO A 72 -7.34 7.22 6.39
N LEU A 73 -7.62 8.52 6.19
CA LEU A 73 -6.62 9.58 6.17
C LEU A 73 -7.02 10.73 7.10
N LYS A 74 -6.04 11.27 7.85
CA LYS A 74 -6.27 12.44 8.73
C LYS A 74 -6.78 13.65 7.96
N ALA A 75 -6.19 13.91 6.79
CA ALA A 75 -6.56 15.07 5.96
C ALA A 75 -8.02 15.00 5.49
N LEU A 76 -8.50 13.81 5.13
CA LEU A 76 -9.89 13.59 4.74
C LEU A 76 -10.86 13.83 5.90
N ALA A 77 -10.51 13.46 7.14
CA ALA A 77 -11.35 13.79 8.30
C ALA A 77 -11.47 15.31 8.54
N ALA A 78 -10.39 16.06 8.38
CA ALA A 78 -10.40 17.51 8.53
C ALA A 78 -11.18 18.20 7.40
N ASP A 79 -11.05 17.71 6.17
CA ASP A 79 -11.82 18.20 5.02
C ASP A 79 -13.32 17.92 5.17
N MET A 80 -13.65 16.70 5.61
CA MET A 80 -15.01 16.28 5.89
C MET A 80 -15.69 17.18 6.91
N ARG A 81 -14.95 17.62 7.94
CA ARG A 81 -15.45 18.58 8.92
C ARG A 81 -15.91 19.88 8.25
N ARG A 82 -15.09 20.44 7.36
CA ARG A 82 -15.43 21.67 6.62
C ARG A 82 -16.66 21.47 5.75
N ASN A 83 -16.69 20.38 4.98
CA ASN A 83 -17.77 20.07 4.04
C ASN A 83 -19.10 19.75 4.74
N LEU A 84 -19.07 19.16 5.94
CA LEU A 84 -20.26 18.88 6.74
C LEU A 84 -20.73 20.09 7.57
N THR A 85 -19.81 20.95 8.02
CA THR A 85 -20.17 22.16 8.79
C THR A 85 -20.95 23.15 7.94
N ARG A 86 -20.65 23.26 6.64
CA ARG A 86 -21.34 24.16 5.72
C ARG A 86 -22.87 23.91 5.62
N PRO A 87 -23.37 22.72 5.24
CA PRO A 87 -24.80 22.47 5.19
C PRO A 87 -25.47 22.59 6.57
N ILE A 88 -24.78 22.20 7.64
CA ILE A 88 -25.28 22.37 9.03
C ILE A 88 -25.51 23.85 9.36
N ALA A 89 -24.54 24.71 9.05
CA ALA A 89 -24.64 26.14 9.31
C ALA A 89 -25.68 26.82 8.40
N GLU A 90 -25.70 26.47 7.11
CA GLU A 90 -26.65 27.02 6.13
C GLU A 90 -28.11 26.66 6.45
N MET A 91 -28.37 25.47 7.01
CA MET A 91 -29.69 25.05 7.48
C MET A 91 -29.99 25.46 8.94
N GLY A 92 -29.04 26.09 9.64
CA GLY A 92 -29.21 26.50 11.04
C GLY A 92 -29.39 25.33 12.02
N LEU A 93 -28.80 24.16 11.75
CA LEU A 93 -29.00 22.97 12.58
C LEU A 93 -28.17 23.04 13.88
N PRO A 94 -28.74 22.71 15.05
CA PRO A 94 -28.03 22.71 16.33
C PRO A 94 -27.11 21.48 16.51
N ILE A 95 -26.32 21.14 15.47
CA ILE A 95 -25.49 19.93 15.41
C ILE A 95 -24.02 20.28 15.60
N ARG A 96 -23.43 19.76 16.69
CA ARG A 96 -21.98 19.85 16.98
C ARG A 96 -21.19 18.80 16.17
N VAL A 97 -20.20 19.25 15.39
CA VAL A 97 -19.25 18.39 14.67
C VAL A 97 -17.83 18.71 15.10
N ASP A 98 -17.02 17.68 15.33
CA ASP A 98 -15.59 17.85 15.63
C ASP A 98 -14.76 16.71 15.03
N ASP A 99 -13.46 16.95 14.84
CA ASP A 99 -12.51 15.93 14.38
C ASP A 99 -11.54 15.52 15.50
N ARG A 100 -11.12 14.25 15.46
CA ARG A 100 -10.15 13.66 16.37
C ARG A 100 -9.12 12.86 15.60
N SER A 101 -7.87 13.28 15.70
CA SER A 101 -6.73 12.57 15.13
C SER A 101 -5.52 12.61 16.07
N GLY A 102 -4.41 12.06 15.60
CA GLY A 102 -3.10 12.26 16.23
C GLY A 102 -2.77 13.74 16.46
N ASP A 103 -3.26 14.62 15.60
CA ASP A 103 -2.89 16.04 15.55
C ASP A 103 -3.76 16.90 16.47
N THR A 104 -4.90 16.38 16.96
CA THR A 104 -5.77 17.07 17.92
C THR A 104 -5.03 17.28 19.25
N SER A 105 -5.10 18.49 19.81
CA SER A 105 -4.43 18.84 21.07
C SER A 105 -4.93 17.98 22.24
N GLN A 106 -4.08 17.76 23.24
CA GLN A 106 -4.44 16.97 24.42
C GLN A 106 -5.62 17.59 25.19
N THR A 107 -5.68 18.92 25.27
CA THR A 107 -6.79 19.66 25.89
C THR A 107 -8.10 19.38 25.17
N ARG A 108 -8.12 19.47 23.83
CA ARG A 108 -9.31 19.19 23.03
C ARG A 108 -9.71 17.72 23.12
N LYS A 109 -8.74 16.80 23.10
CA LYS A 109 -8.97 15.34 23.28
C LYS A 109 -9.65 14.99 24.60
N LYS A 110 -9.31 15.69 25.69
CA LYS A 110 -9.95 15.54 27.01
C LYS A 110 -11.38 16.11 27.00
N ALA A 111 -11.57 17.31 26.45
CA ALA A 111 -12.90 17.93 26.32
C ALA A 111 -13.87 17.04 25.52
N GLN A 112 -13.45 16.54 24.36
CA GLN A 112 -14.23 15.63 23.51
C GLN A 112 -14.64 14.33 24.22
N ARG A 113 -13.87 13.85 25.19
CA ARG A 113 -14.24 12.66 25.98
C ARG A 113 -15.22 12.97 27.09
N ALA A 114 -15.12 14.16 27.68
CA ALA A 114 -16.03 14.61 28.72
C ALA A 114 -17.42 14.89 28.14
N ASP A 115 -17.47 15.70 27.08
CA ASP A 115 -18.65 16.12 26.33
C ASP A 115 -18.40 15.92 24.82
N PRO A 116 -18.75 14.74 24.26
CA PRO A 116 -18.53 14.46 22.86
C PRO A 116 -19.46 15.26 21.93
N PRO A 117 -19.02 15.61 20.72
CA PRO A 117 -19.89 16.20 19.71
C PRO A 117 -20.94 15.18 19.23
N HIS A 118 -22.00 15.66 18.56
CA HIS A 118 -23.00 14.79 17.93
C HIS A 118 -22.38 13.95 16.82
N ILE A 119 -21.45 14.52 16.06
CA ILE A 119 -20.72 13.84 14.99
C ILE A 119 -19.22 13.96 15.27
N LEU A 120 -18.55 12.81 15.42
CA LEU A 120 -17.10 12.74 15.61
C LEU A 120 -16.44 12.14 14.38
N LEU A 121 -15.56 12.90 13.74
CA LEU A 121 -14.77 12.47 12.58
C LEU A 121 -13.42 11.97 13.10
N THR A 122 -13.04 10.72 12.83
CA THR A 122 -11.82 10.12 13.41
C THR A 122 -11.15 9.13 12.45
N THR A 123 -9.99 8.61 12.85
CA THR A 123 -9.28 7.52 12.15
C THR A 123 -9.41 6.20 12.92
N PRO A 124 -9.14 5.03 12.29
CA PRO A 124 -9.14 3.74 12.98
C PRO A 124 -8.23 3.72 14.22
N GLU A 125 -7.04 4.31 14.13
CA GLU A 125 -6.06 4.34 15.23
C GLU A 125 -6.55 5.23 16.38
N SER A 126 -7.19 6.35 16.07
CA SER A 126 -7.76 7.24 17.08
C SER A 126 -9.00 6.61 17.75
N LEU A 127 -9.76 5.78 17.02
CA LEU A 127 -10.84 4.96 17.58
C LEU A 127 -10.29 3.87 18.50
N ALA A 128 -9.22 3.17 18.11
CA ALA A 128 -8.55 2.19 18.98
C ALA A 128 -8.15 2.81 20.33
N LEU A 129 -7.60 4.02 20.30
CA LEU A 129 -7.28 4.78 21.51
C LEU A 129 -8.53 5.13 22.32
N LEU A 130 -9.60 5.61 21.69
CA LEU A 130 -10.85 5.93 22.39
C LEU A 130 -11.44 4.72 23.11
N LEU A 131 -11.47 3.56 22.44
CA LEU A 131 -12.00 2.32 23.00
C LEU A 131 -11.10 1.69 24.07
N SER A 132 -9.81 2.07 24.13
CA SER A 132 -8.87 1.62 25.15
C SER A 132 -8.95 2.37 26.48
N TYR A 133 -9.81 3.39 26.61
CA TYR A 133 -10.03 4.10 27.86
C TYR A 133 -11.21 3.51 28.65
N GLU A 134 -11.15 3.60 29.97
CA GLU A 134 -12.21 3.13 30.89
C GLU A 134 -13.56 3.85 30.66
N ASP A 135 -13.54 5.10 30.20
CA ASP A 135 -14.73 5.90 29.94
C ASP A 135 -15.36 5.68 28.55
N ALA A 136 -14.85 4.72 27.77
CA ALA A 136 -15.38 4.39 26.45
C ALA A 136 -16.89 4.08 26.48
N LEU A 137 -17.34 3.23 27.43
CA LEU A 137 -18.75 2.87 27.58
C LEU A 137 -19.65 4.10 27.81
N ARG A 138 -19.17 5.10 28.55
CA ARG A 138 -19.90 6.35 28.80
C ARG A 138 -19.94 7.20 27.53
N MET A 139 -18.80 7.35 26.85
CA MET A 139 -18.68 8.19 25.65
C MET A 139 -19.54 7.68 24.49
N PHE A 140 -19.61 6.37 24.29
CA PHE A 140 -20.28 5.76 23.13
C PHE A 140 -21.74 5.34 23.38
N ARG A 141 -22.28 5.44 24.60
CA ARG A 141 -23.62 4.96 24.97
C ARG A 141 -24.75 5.36 23.99
N GLY A 142 -24.66 6.56 23.41
CA GLY A 142 -25.67 7.09 22.48
C GLY A 142 -25.43 6.77 21.00
N LEU A 143 -24.31 6.12 20.65
CA LEU A 143 -23.88 5.95 19.27
C LEU A 143 -24.92 5.13 18.48
N LYS A 144 -25.44 5.71 17.39
CA LYS A 144 -26.47 5.09 16.54
C LYS A 144 -25.93 4.69 15.17
N ARG A 145 -24.87 5.36 14.69
CA ARG A 145 -24.32 5.10 13.36
C ARG A 145 -22.80 5.23 13.29
N VAL A 146 -22.16 4.31 12.56
CA VAL A 146 -20.79 4.50 12.06
C VAL A 146 -20.83 4.64 10.55
N VAL A 147 -20.18 5.68 10.03
CA VAL A 147 -19.91 5.87 8.60
C VAL A 147 -18.44 5.57 8.38
N VAL A 148 -18.11 4.62 7.51
CA VAL A 148 -16.73 4.29 7.12
C VAL A 148 -16.53 4.71 5.68
N ASP A 149 -15.71 5.73 5.48
CA ASP A 149 -15.39 6.25 4.17
C ASP A 149 -14.22 5.50 3.54
N GLU A 150 -14.19 5.46 2.21
CA GLU A 150 -13.18 4.75 1.42
C GLU A 150 -12.94 3.32 1.95
N LEU A 151 -14.04 2.60 2.25
CA LEU A 151 -14.00 1.29 2.90
C LEU A 151 -13.10 0.29 2.16
N HIS A 152 -13.09 0.31 0.82
CA HIS A 152 -12.20 -0.52 0.00
C HIS A 152 -10.71 -0.31 0.32
N ALA A 153 -10.28 0.94 0.58
CA ALA A 153 -8.89 1.25 0.90
C ALA A 153 -8.49 0.74 2.29
N LEU A 154 -9.42 0.75 3.24
CA LEU A 154 -9.21 0.17 4.57
C LEU A 154 -9.19 -1.35 4.51
N ALA A 155 -10.10 -1.94 3.73
CA ALA A 155 -10.25 -3.37 3.59
C ALA A 155 -8.94 -4.05 3.19
N GLU A 156 -8.14 -3.49 2.29
CA GLU A 156 -6.91 -4.13 1.81
C GLU A 156 -5.72 -4.11 2.81
N SER A 157 -5.96 -3.79 4.09
CA SER A 157 -4.89 -3.61 5.07
C SER A 157 -5.22 -4.12 6.47
N LYS A 158 -4.17 -4.40 7.26
CA LYS A 158 -4.26 -4.66 8.71
C LYS A 158 -4.98 -3.54 9.48
N ARG A 159 -5.01 -2.31 8.94
CA ARG A 159 -5.76 -1.18 9.52
C ARG A 159 -7.26 -1.42 9.46
N GLY A 160 -7.75 -1.95 8.33
CA GLY A 160 -9.14 -2.36 8.20
C GLY A 160 -9.47 -3.51 9.12
N ASP A 161 -8.62 -4.53 9.23
CA ASP A 161 -8.85 -5.66 10.15
C ASP A 161 -9.00 -5.19 11.59
N GLN A 162 -8.12 -4.26 12.02
CA GLN A 162 -8.23 -3.62 13.33
C GLN A 162 -9.54 -2.84 13.46
N LEU A 163 -9.94 -2.10 12.42
CA LEU A 163 -11.21 -1.37 12.43
C LEU A 163 -12.41 -2.30 12.60
N MET A 164 -12.47 -3.42 11.87
CA MET A 164 -13.60 -4.35 11.97
C MET A 164 -13.77 -4.90 13.39
N LEU A 165 -12.66 -5.23 14.06
CA LEU A 165 -12.66 -5.62 15.47
C LEU A 165 -13.11 -4.47 16.40
N LEU A 166 -12.76 -3.22 16.10
CA LEU A 166 -13.25 -2.06 16.87
C LEU A 166 -14.76 -1.83 16.63
N LEU A 167 -15.27 -2.13 15.44
CA LEU A 167 -16.69 -2.01 15.12
C LEU A 167 -17.53 -3.08 15.82
N THR A 168 -17.03 -4.31 15.98
CA THR A 168 -17.72 -5.32 16.79
C THR A 168 -17.76 -4.94 18.26
N ARG A 169 -16.67 -4.34 18.78
CA ARG A 169 -16.64 -3.77 20.13
C ARG A 169 -17.65 -2.63 20.31
N LEU A 170 -17.79 -1.75 19.32
CA LEU A 170 -18.85 -0.72 19.37
C LEU A 170 -20.25 -1.35 19.31
N GLN A 171 -20.44 -2.39 18.52
CA GLN A 171 -21.72 -3.10 18.40
C GLN A 171 -22.12 -3.78 19.72
N SER A 172 -21.17 -4.36 20.46
CA SER A 172 -21.45 -4.97 21.76
C SER A 172 -21.86 -3.93 22.81
N MET A 173 -21.30 -2.70 22.73
CA MET A 173 -21.71 -1.56 23.57
C MET A 173 -23.04 -0.93 23.13
N CYS A 174 -23.35 -0.99 21.84
CA CYS A 174 -24.50 -0.36 21.21
C CYS A 174 -25.17 -1.34 20.23
N PRO A 175 -26.02 -2.27 20.69
CA PRO A 175 -26.58 -3.32 19.84
C PRO A 175 -27.36 -2.81 18.61
N GLY A 176 -28.02 -1.66 18.73
CA GLY A 176 -28.75 -0.99 17.64
C GLY A 176 -27.89 -0.12 16.71
N LEU A 177 -26.56 -0.21 16.79
CA LEU A 177 -25.63 0.52 15.94
C LEU A 177 -25.78 0.09 14.48
N THR A 178 -25.92 1.06 13.57
CA THR A 178 -25.94 0.83 12.12
C THR A 178 -24.59 1.16 11.49
N ARG A 179 -24.19 0.41 10.47
CA ARG A 179 -22.93 0.61 9.74
C ARG A 179 -23.18 1.07 8.32
N VAL A 180 -22.56 2.17 7.92
CA VAL A 180 -22.62 2.72 6.56
C VAL A 180 -21.22 2.72 5.95
N GLY A 181 -21.01 1.94 4.90
CA GLY A 181 -19.76 1.92 4.14
C GLY A 181 -19.90 2.77 2.89
N LEU A 182 -18.91 3.60 2.60
CA LEU A 182 -18.84 4.38 1.35
C LEU A 182 -17.63 3.90 0.56
N SER A 183 -17.79 3.71 -0.75
CA SER A 183 -16.69 3.37 -1.65
C SER A 183 -16.95 3.88 -3.07
N ALA A 184 -15.87 4.12 -3.81
CA ALA A 184 -15.95 4.51 -5.22
C ALA A 184 -15.71 3.34 -6.17
N THR A 185 -14.69 2.54 -5.88
CA THR A 185 -14.18 1.50 -6.78
C THR A 185 -14.09 0.19 -6.01
N VAL A 186 -14.93 -0.78 -6.35
CA VAL A 186 -14.98 -2.09 -5.68
C VAL A 186 -15.06 -3.17 -6.75
N ASP A 187 -14.15 -4.13 -6.68
CA ASP A 187 -14.03 -5.29 -7.56
C ASP A 187 -15.07 -6.38 -7.24
N ASP A 188 -15.26 -6.71 -5.96
CA ASP A 188 -16.27 -7.65 -5.48
C ASP A 188 -17.14 -6.99 -4.37
N PRO A 189 -18.22 -6.27 -4.75
CA PRO A 189 -19.13 -5.65 -3.80
C PRO A 189 -19.71 -6.61 -2.74
N PRO A 190 -20.17 -7.83 -3.10
CA PRO A 190 -20.59 -8.82 -2.11
C PRO A 190 -19.51 -9.20 -1.09
N ALA A 191 -18.25 -9.39 -1.50
CA ALA A 191 -17.16 -9.70 -0.58
C ALA A 191 -16.86 -8.53 0.36
N LEU A 192 -16.84 -7.30 -0.17
CA LEU A 192 -16.64 -6.11 0.66
C LEU A 192 -17.80 -5.93 1.67
N GLY A 193 -19.03 -6.20 1.25
CA GLY A 193 -20.21 -6.21 2.11
C GLY A 193 -20.10 -7.24 3.24
N ARG A 194 -19.69 -8.48 2.94
CA ARG A 194 -19.47 -9.55 3.95
C ARG A 194 -18.35 -9.19 4.93
N TYR A 195 -17.31 -8.51 4.47
CA TYR A 195 -16.22 -8.04 5.31
C TYR A 195 -16.68 -6.98 6.32
N PHE A 196 -17.60 -6.10 5.90
CA PHE A 196 -18.02 -4.92 6.65
C PHE A 196 -19.20 -5.15 7.60
N ALA A 197 -20.18 -5.95 7.19
CA ALA A 197 -21.36 -6.24 7.99
C ALA A 197 -21.00 -6.98 9.29
N PRO A 198 -21.74 -6.76 10.40
CA PRO A 198 -21.60 -7.61 11.58
C PRO A 198 -22.08 -9.01 11.23
N HIS A 199 -21.25 -10.04 11.39
CA HIS A 199 -21.69 -11.41 11.13
C HIS A 199 -22.72 -11.86 12.21
N PRO A 200 -23.83 -12.54 11.86
CA PRO A 200 -24.22 -13.05 10.53
C PRO A 200 -25.12 -12.12 9.70
N GLU A 201 -25.31 -10.87 10.13
CA GLU A 201 -26.12 -9.89 9.38
C GLU A 201 -25.58 -9.69 7.96
N LYS A 202 -26.50 -9.37 7.05
CA LYS A 202 -26.17 -9.09 5.66
C LYS A 202 -25.93 -7.60 5.43
N CYS A 203 -25.00 -7.28 4.53
CA CYS A 203 -24.83 -5.92 4.03
C CYS A 203 -25.83 -5.66 2.91
N THR A 204 -26.57 -4.55 3.01
CA THR A 204 -27.36 -4.04 1.88
C THR A 204 -26.43 -3.32 0.92
N LEU A 205 -26.31 -3.82 -0.31
CA LEU A 205 -25.51 -3.17 -1.35
C LEU A 205 -26.37 -2.13 -2.06
N LEU A 206 -25.80 -0.95 -2.28
CA LEU A 206 -26.42 0.11 -3.07
C LEU A 206 -25.41 0.67 -4.06
N GLU A 207 -25.70 0.49 -5.34
CA GLU A 207 -24.87 0.99 -6.43
C GLU A 207 -25.57 2.21 -7.04
N ALA A 208 -24.90 3.35 -7.02
CA ALA A 208 -25.34 4.53 -7.73
C ALA A 208 -25.00 4.41 -9.21
N ASP A 209 -25.67 5.22 -10.02
CA ASP A 209 -25.31 5.38 -11.42
C ASP A 209 -23.84 5.87 -11.52
N PRO A 210 -23.00 5.17 -12.31
CA PRO A 210 -21.57 5.42 -12.42
C PRO A 210 -21.24 6.77 -13.08
N GLY A 211 -22.20 7.42 -13.74
CA GLY A 211 -21.97 8.62 -14.52
C GLY A 211 -21.36 8.32 -15.89
N PRO A 212 -20.89 9.36 -16.61
CA PRO A 212 -20.32 9.20 -17.95
C PRO A 212 -18.94 8.51 -17.92
N ASP A 213 -18.64 7.76 -18.98
CA ASP A 213 -17.36 7.09 -19.14
C ASP A 213 -16.17 8.08 -19.14
N PRO A 214 -15.02 7.68 -18.57
CA PRO A 214 -13.85 8.52 -18.56
C PRO A 214 -13.26 8.71 -19.97
N GLN A 215 -12.84 9.93 -20.27
CA GLN A 215 -12.04 10.24 -21.46
C GLN A 215 -10.56 9.95 -21.16
N ILE A 216 -10.16 8.71 -21.40
CA ILE A 216 -8.80 8.23 -21.16
C ILE A 216 -8.08 7.92 -22.47
N GLY A 217 -6.78 8.25 -22.54
CA GLY A 217 -5.93 7.88 -23.67
C GLY A 217 -4.44 7.89 -23.35
N MET A 218 -3.63 7.43 -24.29
CA MET A 218 -2.17 7.52 -24.18
C MET A 218 -1.71 8.92 -24.64
N LEU A 219 -0.81 9.55 -23.88
CA LEU A 219 -0.23 10.83 -24.26
C LEU A 219 0.60 10.66 -25.54
N THR A 220 0.22 11.37 -26.61
CA THR A 220 0.98 11.40 -27.85
C THR A 220 2.30 12.13 -27.62
N THR A 221 3.41 11.51 -28.04
CA THR A 221 4.77 12.04 -27.85
C THR A 221 5.55 11.98 -29.16
N ASN A 222 6.44 12.95 -29.37
CA ASN A 222 7.29 12.98 -30.57
C ASN A 222 8.45 11.98 -30.51
N LEU A 223 8.91 11.68 -29.29
CA LEU A 223 9.98 10.73 -29.03
C LEU A 223 9.39 9.43 -28.49
N ALA A 224 9.87 8.32 -29.01
CA ALA A 224 9.50 7.04 -28.47
C ALA A 224 10.10 6.84 -27.06
N PRO A 225 9.40 6.15 -26.14
CA PRO A 225 9.88 5.95 -24.77
C PRO A 225 11.28 5.31 -24.73
N PRO A 226 12.11 5.59 -23.72
CA PRO A 226 13.40 4.92 -23.57
C PRO A 226 13.23 3.43 -23.24
N TRP A 227 14.28 2.64 -23.40
CA TRP A 227 14.24 1.21 -23.06
C TRP A 227 14.22 0.96 -21.55
N SER A 228 14.80 1.84 -20.74
CA SER A 228 14.74 1.76 -19.27
C SER A 228 14.72 3.14 -18.60
N GLY A 229 14.18 3.19 -17.37
CA GLY A 229 14.50 4.21 -16.37
C GLY A 229 14.15 5.68 -16.69
N GLY A 230 13.29 5.96 -17.68
CA GLY A 230 13.07 7.33 -18.17
C GLY A 230 12.20 8.24 -17.29
N GLY A 231 11.35 7.67 -16.42
CA GLY A 231 10.45 8.43 -15.54
C GLY A 231 9.59 9.48 -16.25
N GLY A 232 9.28 9.30 -17.53
CA GLY A 232 8.53 10.26 -18.35
C GLY A 232 9.33 11.50 -18.82
N ARG A 233 10.62 11.63 -18.51
CA ARG A 233 11.43 12.84 -18.83
C ARG A 233 11.42 13.21 -20.31
N TYR A 234 11.37 12.21 -21.19
CA TYR A 234 11.40 12.41 -22.65
C TYR A 234 10.18 13.18 -23.19
N ALA A 235 9.09 13.24 -22.43
CA ALA A 235 7.81 13.83 -22.83
C ALA A 235 7.44 15.11 -22.05
N ILE A 236 8.43 15.74 -21.39
CA ILE A 236 8.21 16.98 -20.63
C ILE A 236 7.59 18.10 -21.49
N PRO A 237 8.01 18.34 -22.75
CA PRO A 237 7.39 19.35 -23.59
C PRO A 237 5.89 19.10 -23.81
N GLU A 238 5.51 17.86 -24.08
CA GLU A 238 4.12 17.45 -24.29
C GLU A 238 3.30 17.55 -22.99
N VAL A 239 3.88 17.19 -21.85
CA VAL A 239 3.25 17.38 -20.53
C VAL A 239 3.01 18.87 -20.24
N LEU A 240 3.99 19.74 -20.48
CA LEU A 240 3.81 21.20 -20.30
C LEU A 240 2.74 21.75 -21.25
N ALA A 241 2.64 21.24 -22.49
CA ALA A 241 1.58 21.62 -23.41
C ALA A 241 0.19 21.27 -22.85
N GLN A 242 0.04 20.08 -22.25
CA GLN A 242 -1.20 19.68 -21.59
C GLN A 242 -1.52 20.58 -20.37
N VAL A 243 -0.52 20.91 -19.56
CA VAL A 243 -0.68 21.84 -18.41
C VAL A 243 -1.11 23.24 -18.86
N LYS A 244 -0.69 23.70 -20.04
CA LYS A 244 -1.15 24.97 -20.62
C LYS A 244 -2.59 24.90 -21.12
N ALA A 245 -2.98 23.76 -21.69
CA ALA A 245 -4.32 23.55 -22.23
C ALA A 245 -5.42 23.38 -21.17
N HIS A 246 -5.06 23.04 -19.93
CA HIS A 246 -6.01 22.67 -18.85
C HIS A 246 -5.87 23.57 -17.62
N LYS A 247 -6.97 23.83 -16.90
CA LYS A 247 -6.98 24.71 -15.73
C LYS A 247 -6.02 24.24 -14.63
N THR A 248 -6.15 22.98 -14.22
CA THR A 248 -5.37 22.35 -13.16
C THR A 248 -5.12 20.89 -13.49
N THR A 249 -3.85 20.50 -13.60
CA THR A 249 -3.44 19.13 -13.92
C THR A 249 -2.80 18.41 -12.73
N LEU A 250 -3.26 17.20 -12.41
CA LEU A 250 -2.55 16.32 -11.47
C LEU A 250 -1.63 15.36 -12.23
N ILE A 251 -0.34 15.33 -11.90
CA ILE A 251 0.66 14.50 -12.57
C ILE A 251 1.14 13.43 -11.59
N PHE A 252 0.54 12.24 -11.65
CA PHE A 252 0.82 11.14 -10.74
C PHE A 252 2.08 10.37 -11.13
N HIS A 253 2.87 10.04 -10.11
CA HIS A 253 3.98 9.10 -10.18
C HIS A 253 3.81 7.99 -9.14
N ASN A 254 4.35 6.81 -9.44
CA ASN A 254 4.25 5.64 -8.56
C ASN A 254 5.19 5.72 -7.34
N THR A 255 6.30 6.46 -7.46
CA THR A 255 7.28 6.60 -6.37
C THR A 255 7.62 8.07 -6.09
N ARG A 256 8.00 8.35 -4.84
CA ARG A 256 8.39 9.69 -4.38
C ARG A 256 9.64 10.19 -5.11
N ALA A 257 10.64 9.32 -5.29
CA ALA A 257 11.86 9.65 -6.01
C ALA A 257 11.58 10.07 -7.46
N GLN A 258 10.72 9.34 -8.18
CA GLN A 258 10.37 9.71 -9.54
C GLN A 258 9.58 11.03 -9.60
N ALA A 259 8.67 11.26 -8.65
CA ALA A 259 7.94 12.54 -8.56
C ALA A 259 8.91 13.72 -8.38
N GLU A 260 9.91 13.63 -7.51
CA GLU A 260 10.90 14.70 -7.30
C GLU A 260 11.78 14.92 -8.55
N ILE A 261 12.27 13.86 -9.18
CA ILE A 261 13.10 13.95 -10.39
C ILE A 261 12.30 14.57 -11.54
N PHE A 262 11.06 14.12 -11.74
CA PHE A 262 10.19 14.64 -12.78
C PHE A 262 9.85 16.10 -12.53
N PHE A 263 9.47 16.45 -11.30
CA PHE A 263 9.18 17.84 -10.93
C PHE A 263 10.39 18.77 -11.18
N HIS A 264 11.60 18.32 -10.83
CA HIS A 264 12.82 19.09 -11.09
C HIS A 264 13.02 19.36 -12.60
N HIS A 265 12.88 18.34 -13.45
CA HIS A 265 13.02 18.53 -14.89
C HIS A 265 11.87 19.34 -15.50
N LEU A 266 10.64 19.15 -15.01
CA LEU A 266 9.48 19.94 -15.41
C LEU A 266 9.69 21.42 -15.06
N TRP A 267 10.21 21.70 -13.87
CA TRP A 267 10.55 23.04 -13.40
C TRP A 267 11.60 23.71 -14.28
N LEU A 268 12.70 23.00 -14.62
CA LEU A 268 13.74 23.54 -15.49
C LEU A 268 13.25 23.86 -16.91
N ALA A 269 12.30 23.07 -17.42
CA ALA A 269 11.71 23.27 -18.76
C ALA A 269 10.56 24.29 -18.78
N ASN A 270 10.09 24.74 -17.61
CA ASN A 270 8.95 25.65 -17.46
C ASN A 270 9.34 27.10 -17.75
N SER A 271 9.60 27.42 -19.02
CA SER A 271 10.01 28.76 -19.47
C SER A 271 8.96 29.86 -19.23
N GLU A 272 7.69 29.50 -19.16
CA GLU A 272 6.55 30.42 -18.93
C GLU A 272 6.23 30.63 -17.45
N ALA A 273 7.01 30.04 -16.54
CA ALA A 273 6.83 30.14 -15.10
C ALA A 273 5.40 29.79 -14.63
N LEU A 274 4.78 28.79 -15.27
CA LEU A 274 3.47 28.27 -14.86
C LEU A 274 3.53 27.87 -13.38
N PRO A 275 2.54 28.22 -12.55
CA PRO A 275 2.58 27.89 -11.13
C PRO A 275 2.39 26.39 -10.96
N ILE A 276 3.46 25.70 -10.61
CA ILE A 276 3.49 24.24 -10.40
C ILE A 276 3.94 23.89 -8.99
N GLY A 277 3.41 22.80 -8.45
CA GLY A 277 3.76 22.29 -7.12
C GLY A 277 4.13 20.81 -7.11
N ILE A 278 4.64 20.34 -5.97
CA ILE A 278 4.90 18.92 -5.71
C ILE A 278 4.22 18.50 -4.41
N HIS A 279 3.66 17.28 -4.39
CA HIS A 279 2.98 16.74 -3.21
C HIS A 279 3.25 15.25 -2.97
N HIS A 280 3.88 14.91 -1.84
CA HIS A 280 4.02 13.53 -1.37
C HIS A 280 4.23 13.47 0.15
N GLY A 281 4.03 12.28 0.73
CA GLY A 281 4.04 12.07 2.19
C GLY A 281 5.36 12.39 2.92
N SER A 282 6.50 12.39 2.22
CA SER A 282 7.79 12.78 2.82
C SER A 282 8.01 14.29 2.95
N LEU A 283 7.14 15.14 2.39
CA LEU A 283 7.27 16.59 2.52
C LEU A 283 6.88 17.07 3.92
N ASP A 284 7.57 18.11 4.37
CA ASP A 284 7.26 18.83 5.60
C ASP A 284 5.77 19.22 5.62
N ARG A 285 5.12 19.08 6.78
CA ARG A 285 3.68 19.40 6.94
C ARG A 285 3.33 20.79 6.41
N SER A 286 4.12 21.80 6.76
CA SER A 286 3.90 23.18 6.32
C SER A 286 4.00 23.36 4.81
N GLN A 287 4.77 22.53 4.11
CA GLN A 287 4.86 22.57 2.64
C GLN A 287 3.62 21.93 2.02
N ARG A 288 3.17 20.78 2.56
CA ARG A 288 1.93 20.13 2.11
C ARG A 288 0.73 21.05 2.28
N GLU A 289 0.54 21.63 3.46
CA GLU A 289 -0.57 22.56 3.75
C GLU A 289 -0.57 23.78 2.80
N LYS A 290 0.59 24.28 2.39
CA LYS A 290 0.70 25.38 1.41
C LYS A 290 0.25 24.95 0.01
N VAL A 291 0.69 23.78 -0.45
CA VAL A 291 0.29 23.24 -1.76
C VAL A 291 -1.20 22.93 -1.76
N GLU A 292 -1.71 22.27 -0.72
CA GLU A 292 -3.13 21.96 -0.53
C GLU A 292 -3.99 23.23 -0.55
N ALA A 293 -3.60 24.29 0.17
CA ALA A 293 -4.31 25.57 0.17
C ALA A 293 -4.30 26.25 -1.20
N ALA A 294 -3.16 26.23 -1.91
CA ALA A 294 -3.03 26.80 -3.25
C ALA A 294 -3.86 26.03 -4.30
N MET A 295 -3.97 24.71 -4.14
CA MET A 295 -4.85 23.87 -4.97
C MET A 295 -6.32 24.25 -4.76
N VAL A 296 -6.79 24.29 -3.51
CA VAL A 296 -8.18 24.67 -3.16
C VAL A 296 -8.52 26.08 -3.67
N ALA A 297 -7.54 26.99 -3.68
CA ALA A 297 -7.69 28.35 -4.19
C ALA A 297 -7.59 28.46 -5.73
N GLY A 298 -7.34 27.37 -6.47
CA GLY A 298 -7.19 27.38 -7.92
C GLY A 298 -5.95 28.12 -8.42
N GLN A 299 -4.89 28.23 -7.60
CA GLN A 299 -3.69 29.02 -7.90
C GLN A 299 -2.59 28.22 -8.62
N LEU A 300 -2.73 26.90 -8.74
CA LEU A 300 -1.74 26.02 -9.36
C LEU A 300 -2.25 25.49 -10.70
N ARG A 301 -1.38 25.50 -11.71
CA ARG A 301 -1.62 24.89 -13.02
C ARG A 301 -1.32 23.40 -13.04
N ALA A 302 -0.34 22.96 -12.25
CA ALA A 302 -0.07 21.54 -12.11
C ALA A 302 0.49 21.16 -10.74
N VAL A 303 0.22 19.93 -10.33
CA VAL A 303 0.82 19.34 -9.13
C VAL A 303 1.39 17.97 -9.47
N VAL A 304 2.70 17.80 -9.32
CA VAL A 304 3.36 16.50 -9.42
C VAL A 304 3.19 15.76 -8.10
N CYS A 305 2.55 14.60 -8.12
CA CYS A 305 2.13 13.94 -6.89
C CYS A 305 2.34 12.42 -6.90
N THR A 306 2.21 11.84 -5.72
CA THR A 306 2.16 10.37 -5.54
C THR A 306 0.77 9.98 -5.01
N GLY A 307 0.62 8.76 -4.50
CA GLY A 307 -0.64 8.32 -3.91
C GLY A 307 -1.16 9.10 -2.71
N SER A 308 -0.43 10.12 -2.25
CA SER A 308 -0.93 11.10 -1.28
C SER A 308 -2.17 11.85 -1.74
N LEU A 309 -2.44 11.94 -3.06
CA LEU A 309 -3.61 12.62 -3.63
C LEU A 309 -4.59 11.62 -4.31
N ASP A 310 -4.39 10.30 -4.18
CA ASP A 310 -5.25 9.27 -4.81
C ASP A 310 -6.68 9.26 -4.22
N LEU A 311 -6.83 9.61 -2.93
CA LEU A 311 -8.05 9.37 -2.15
C LEU A 311 -8.74 10.63 -1.60
N GLY A 312 -10.07 10.56 -1.56
CA GLY A 312 -11.01 11.30 -0.71
C GLY A 312 -11.14 12.82 -0.81
N LEU A 313 -10.09 13.56 -1.15
CA LEU A 313 -10.13 15.03 -1.06
C LEU A 313 -10.67 15.66 -2.34
N ASP A 314 -11.58 16.61 -2.16
CA ASP A 314 -12.02 17.50 -3.24
C ASP A 314 -10.95 18.59 -3.42
N TRP A 315 -10.20 18.49 -4.51
CA TRP A 315 -9.07 19.35 -4.81
C TRP A 315 -9.44 20.58 -5.64
N GLY A 316 -10.74 20.84 -5.84
CA GLY A 316 -11.24 21.92 -6.68
C GLY A 316 -11.31 21.54 -8.17
N ASP A 317 -11.20 22.54 -9.05
CA ASP A 317 -11.37 22.43 -10.50
C ASP A 317 -10.18 21.74 -11.21
N VAL A 318 -9.86 20.50 -10.79
CA VAL A 318 -8.96 19.61 -11.55
C VAL A 318 -9.70 19.13 -12.78
N ASP A 319 -9.16 19.41 -13.96
CA ASP A 319 -9.76 19.07 -15.25
C ASP A 319 -8.92 18.10 -16.08
N LEU A 320 -7.71 17.75 -15.64
CA LEU A 320 -6.88 16.69 -16.23
C LEU A 320 -6.07 15.92 -15.19
N VAL A 321 -5.98 14.61 -15.38
CA VAL A 321 -5.04 13.72 -14.70
C VAL A 321 -4.03 13.18 -15.71
N ILE A 322 -2.74 13.26 -15.40
CA ILE A 322 -1.66 12.60 -16.15
C ILE A 322 -1.06 11.51 -15.26
N GLN A 323 -1.12 10.27 -15.70
CA GLN A 323 -0.48 9.13 -15.05
C GLN A 323 0.89 8.87 -15.70
N VAL A 324 1.98 9.16 -14.99
CA VAL A 324 3.34 8.87 -15.48
C VAL A 324 3.79 7.49 -15.02
N GLY A 325 4.15 6.70 -16.02
CA GLY A 325 4.41 5.27 -15.93
C GLY A 325 3.15 4.45 -15.75
N ALA A 326 3.25 3.16 -16.04
CA ALA A 326 2.12 2.23 -15.91
C ALA A 326 1.56 2.22 -14.46
N PRO A 327 0.23 2.21 -14.27
CA PRO A 327 -0.40 2.36 -12.96
C PRO A 327 -0.21 1.14 -12.02
N LYS A 328 0.26 0.00 -12.55
CA LYS A 328 0.41 -1.30 -11.89
C LYS A 328 -0.90 -1.96 -11.41
N ASN A 329 -1.93 -1.17 -11.13
CA ASN A 329 -3.29 -1.61 -10.79
C ASN A 329 -4.34 -0.63 -11.37
N VAL A 330 -5.34 -1.17 -12.05
CA VAL A 330 -6.48 -0.51 -12.70
C VAL A 330 -7.39 0.18 -11.69
N LYS A 331 -7.70 -0.44 -10.54
CA LYS A 331 -8.50 0.17 -9.47
C LYS A 331 -7.92 1.50 -9.02
N ARG A 332 -6.60 1.54 -8.87
CA ARG A 332 -5.87 2.76 -8.50
C ARG A 332 -5.88 3.80 -9.63
N LEU A 333 -5.77 3.37 -10.88
CA LEU A 333 -5.91 4.25 -12.03
C LEU A 333 -7.30 4.91 -12.05
N VAL A 334 -8.37 4.14 -11.88
CA VAL A 334 -9.75 4.68 -11.83
C VAL A 334 -9.91 5.70 -10.69
N GLN A 335 -9.35 5.43 -9.50
CA GLN A 335 -9.36 6.40 -8.39
C GLN A 335 -8.66 7.72 -8.73
N ARG A 336 -7.52 7.65 -9.43
CA ARG A 336 -6.78 8.83 -9.89
C ARG A 336 -7.57 9.60 -10.94
N ILE A 337 -8.14 8.90 -11.91
CA ILE A 337 -8.95 9.50 -12.99
C ILE A 337 -10.14 10.26 -12.40
N GLY A 338 -10.83 9.67 -11.42
CA GLY A 338 -11.96 10.31 -10.73
C GLY A 338 -11.61 11.59 -9.95
N ARG A 339 -10.34 12.02 -9.94
CA ARG A 339 -9.94 13.35 -9.44
C ARG A 339 -10.12 14.46 -10.48
N ALA A 340 -10.16 14.14 -11.77
CA ALA A 340 -10.46 15.09 -12.83
C ALA A 340 -11.97 15.17 -13.08
N GLY A 341 -12.50 16.38 -13.27
CA GLY A 341 -13.90 16.60 -13.55
C GLY A 341 -14.80 16.13 -12.42
N HIS A 342 -14.54 16.57 -11.18
CA HIS A 342 -15.22 16.14 -9.94
C HIS A 342 -16.68 16.63 -9.82
N GLN A 343 -17.46 16.47 -10.90
CA GLN A 343 -18.87 16.79 -11.05
C GLN A 343 -19.59 15.56 -11.64
N TYR A 344 -20.75 15.21 -11.10
CA TYR A 344 -21.48 13.98 -11.44
C TYR A 344 -21.72 13.76 -12.95
N ASN A 345 -21.92 14.84 -13.72
CA ASN A 345 -22.25 14.78 -15.16
C ASN A 345 -21.10 15.15 -16.09
N THR A 346 -19.87 15.28 -15.58
CA THR A 346 -18.70 15.64 -16.42
C THR A 346 -17.77 14.43 -16.54
N PRO A 347 -17.38 14.00 -17.74
CA PRO A 347 -16.46 12.89 -17.90
C PRO A 347 -15.07 13.27 -17.37
N SER A 348 -14.48 12.41 -16.56
CA SER A 348 -13.11 12.56 -16.08
C SER A 348 -12.12 12.41 -17.23
N LYS A 349 -11.18 13.35 -17.36
CA LYS A 349 -10.14 13.32 -18.41
C LYS A 349 -8.82 12.81 -17.86
N ALA A 350 -8.21 11.87 -18.57
CA ALA A 350 -6.90 11.36 -18.20
C ALA A 350 -6.01 10.99 -19.38
N LEU A 351 -4.69 11.21 -19.20
CA LEU A 351 -3.66 10.81 -20.15
C LEU A 351 -2.63 9.91 -19.46
N ILE A 352 -2.26 8.80 -20.07
CA ILE A 352 -1.21 7.92 -19.56
C ILE A 352 0.08 8.13 -20.36
N LEU A 353 1.19 8.34 -19.66
CA LEU A 353 2.52 8.51 -20.22
C LEU A 353 3.41 7.32 -19.85
N PRO A 354 3.72 6.40 -20.79
CA PRO A 354 4.64 5.28 -20.53
C PRO A 354 6.03 5.78 -20.14
N ALA A 355 6.65 5.21 -19.09
CA ALA A 355 8.00 5.61 -18.69
C ALA A 355 9.11 4.88 -19.48
N ASN A 356 8.76 3.75 -20.11
CA ASN A 356 9.65 2.95 -20.96
C ASN A 356 8.84 2.18 -22.03
N ARG A 357 9.54 1.45 -22.92
CA ARG A 357 8.94 0.70 -24.03
C ARG A 357 7.99 -0.42 -23.60
N TRP A 358 8.33 -1.18 -22.56
CA TRP A 358 7.45 -2.23 -22.02
C TRP A 358 6.14 -1.64 -21.50
N GLU A 359 6.24 -0.50 -20.82
CA GLU A 359 5.07 0.15 -20.23
C GLU A 359 4.07 0.65 -21.27
N VAL A 360 4.41 0.79 -22.56
CA VAL A 360 3.43 1.13 -23.61
C VAL A 360 2.32 0.08 -23.67
N ILE A 361 2.70 -1.20 -23.63
CA ILE A 361 1.77 -2.33 -23.69
C ILE A 361 0.96 -2.39 -22.38
N GLU A 362 1.60 -2.15 -21.24
CA GLU A 362 0.92 -2.11 -19.94
C GLU A 362 -0.06 -0.93 -19.83
N CYS A 363 0.28 0.24 -20.39
CA CYS A 363 -0.60 1.40 -20.42
C CYS A 363 -1.81 1.16 -21.31
N GLU A 364 -1.62 0.58 -22.50
CA GLU A 364 -2.73 0.19 -23.38
C GLU A 364 -3.65 -0.82 -22.71
N ALA A 365 -3.09 -1.86 -22.10
CA ALA A 365 -3.87 -2.86 -21.35
C ALA A 365 -4.65 -2.22 -20.18
N ALA A 366 -4.07 -1.24 -19.49
CA ALA A 366 -4.74 -0.51 -18.42
C ALA A 366 -5.85 0.42 -18.94
N ILE A 367 -5.67 1.07 -20.10
CA ILE A 367 -6.70 1.89 -20.75
C ILE A 367 -7.90 1.01 -21.11
N GLN A 368 -7.66 -0.13 -21.78
CA GLN A 368 -8.69 -1.09 -22.12
C GLN A 368 -9.42 -1.61 -20.88
N ALA A 369 -8.69 -1.93 -19.80
CA ALA A 369 -9.31 -2.38 -18.55
C ALA A 369 -10.24 -1.33 -17.92
N VAL A 370 -9.88 -0.04 -17.97
CA VAL A 370 -10.73 1.06 -17.49
C VAL A 370 -12.00 1.18 -18.32
N LEU A 371 -11.87 1.10 -19.66
CA LEU A 371 -13.01 1.19 -20.59
C LEU A 371 -13.94 -0.03 -20.50
N ASP A 372 -13.40 -1.20 -20.21
CA ASP A 372 -14.18 -2.44 -19.99
C ASP A 372 -14.77 -2.55 -18.57
N HIS A 373 -14.51 -1.58 -17.69
CA HIS A 373 -14.85 -1.61 -16.26
C HIS A 373 -14.32 -2.84 -15.50
N ASP A 374 -13.17 -3.38 -15.91
CA ASP A 374 -12.55 -4.56 -15.31
C ASP A 374 -11.52 -4.15 -14.25
N LEU A 375 -11.92 -4.21 -12.98
CA LEU A 375 -11.11 -3.79 -11.84
C LEU A 375 -10.28 -4.94 -11.26
N ASP A 376 -9.05 -4.63 -10.86
CA ASP A 376 -8.21 -5.57 -10.14
C ASP A 376 -8.73 -5.88 -8.73
N GLY A 377 -8.64 -7.16 -8.35
CA GLY A 377 -9.01 -7.65 -7.03
C GLY A 377 -8.29 -8.95 -6.67
N THR A 378 -7.92 -9.13 -5.41
CA THR A 378 -7.46 -10.43 -4.88
C THR A 378 -8.39 -10.90 -3.79
N PRO A 379 -8.81 -12.19 -3.79
CA PRO A 379 -9.62 -12.73 -2.72
C PRO A 379 -8.97 -12.49 -1.36
N ARG A 380 -9.76 -11.98 -0.42
CA ARG A 380 -9.27 -11.70 0.93
C ARG A 380 -9.08 -13.00 1.71
N GLY A 381 -7.92 -13.16 2.32
CA GLY A 381 -7.68 -14.22 3.30
C GLY A 381 -8.28 -13.92 4.68
N PRO A 382 -8.11 -14.84 5.65
CA PRO A 382 -8.54 -14.63 7.03
C PRO A 382 -7.78 -13.47 7.69
N GLY A 383 -8.43 -12.88 8.69
CA GLY A 383 -7.92 -11.76 9.48
C GLY A 383 -6.58 -12.11 10.16
N PRO A 384 -5.61 -11.18 10.18
CA PRO A 384 -4.29 -11.42 10.74
C PRO A 384 -4.34 -11.49 12.27
N ARG A 385 -3.67 -12.48 12.86
CA ARG A 385 -3.76 -12.77 14.30
C ARG A 385 -2.86 -11.89 15.17
N ASP A 386 -1.85 -11.23 14.61
CA ASP A 386 -1.09 -10.19 15.33
C ASP A 386 -1.98 -8.99 15.67
N VAL A 387 -2.89 -8.61 14.75
CA VAL A 387 -3.92 -7.59 14.98
C VAL A 387 -4.95 -8.05 16.03
N LEU A 388 -5.34 -9.32 16.02
CA LEU A 388 -6.18 -9.90 17.06
C LEU A 388 -5.51 -9.77 18.45
N CYS A 389 -4.23 -10.11 18.56
CA CYS A 389 -3.47 -9.94 19.80
C CYS A 389 -3.47 -8.49 20.30
N GLN A 390 -3.30 -7.52 19.38
CA GLN A 390 -3.41 -6.10 19.72
C GLN A 390 -4.81 -5.73 20.22
N HIS A 391 -5.85 -6.26 19.57
CA HIS A 391 -7.23 -5.97 19.96
C HIS A 391 -7.57 -6.51 21.36
N ILE A 392 -7.08 -7.70 21.72
CA ILE A 392 -7.21 -8.24 23.10
C ILE A 392 -6.58 -7.27 24.11
N LEU A 393 -5.39 -6.70 23.81
CA LEU A 393 -4.75 -5.69 24.66
C LEU A 393 -5.55 -4.38 24.74
N ILE A 394 -6.16 -3.94 23.63
CA ILE A 394 -7.03 -2.75 23.60
C ILE A 394 -8.21 -2.95 24.56
N THR A 395 -8.85 -4.11 24.50
CA THR A 395 -9.98 -4.46 25.38
C THR A 395 -9.54 -4.50 26.84
N ALA A 396 -8.42 -5.16 27.14
CA ALA A 396 -7.84 -5.23 28.48
C ALA A 396 -7.53 -3.85 29.09
N CYS A 397 -7.12 -2.88 28.27
CA CYS A 397 -6.81 -1.51 28.72
C CYS A 397 -8.05 -0.73 29.17
N SER A 398 -9.23 -1.09 28.67
CA SER A 398 -10.49 -0.42 29.02
C SER A 398 -11.11 -1.02 30.27
N THR A 399 -11.29 -2.34 30.31
CA THR A 399 -11.92 -3.03 31.44
C THR A 399 -11.60 -4.53 31.39
N PRO A 400 -11.63 -5.26 32.52
CA PRO A 400 -11.57 -6.72 32.50
C PRO A 400 -12.67 -7.33 31.62
N PHE A 401 -12.43 -8.50 31.01
CA PHE A 401 -13.36 -9.17 30.08
C PHE A 401 -13.38 -10.69 30.31
N ALA A 402 -14.51 -11.33 30.01
CA ALA A 402 -14.58 -12.79 29.93
C ALA A 402 -14.09 -13.26 28.55
N ALA A 403 -13.35 -14.38 28.51
CA ALA A 403 -12.77 -14.90 27.26
C ALA A 403 -13.86 -15.30 26.25
N ASP A 404 -14.94 -15.93 26.72
CA ASP A 404 -16.05 -16.38 25.87
C ASP A 404 -16.81 -15.20 25.26
N ASP A 405 -17.09 -14.15 26.04
CA ASP A 405 -17.75 -12.93 25.56
C ASP A 405 -16.90 -12.23 24.49
N LEU A 406 -15.59 -12.11 24.73
CA LEU A 406 -14.69 -11.48 23.76
C LEU A 406 -14.58 -12.32 22.48
N PHE A 407 -14.54 -13.64 22.58
CA PHE A 407 -14.55 -14.52 21.41
C PHE A 407 -15.84 -14.35 20.60
N ALA A 408 -17.00 -14.34 21.25
CA ALA A 408 -18.30 -14.11 20.60
C ALA A 408 -18.38 -12.73 19.94
N GLU A 409 -17.73 -11.71 20.50
CA GLU A 409 -17.63 -10.39 19.89
C GLU A 409 -16.71 -10.39 18.65
N ILE A 410 -15.56 -11.05 18.72
CA ILE A 410 -14.57 -11.08 17.63
C ILE A 410 -15.09 -11.83 16.40
N THR A 411 -15.82 -12.93 16.58
CA THR A 411 -16.38 -13.71 15.47
C THR A 411 -17.51 -12.99 14.73
N GLN A 412 -17.97 -11.84 15.22
CA GLN A 412 -18.85 -10.95 14.47
C GLN A 412 -18.10 -10.10 13.43
N ALA A 413 -16.76 -10.06 13.45
CA ALA A 413 -15.97 -9.33 12.48
C ALA A 413 -15.76 -10.22 11.24
N GLY A 414 -16.09 -9.71 10.04
CA GLY A 414 -16.13 -10.53 8.82
C GLY A 414 -14.86 -11.34 8.54
N ALA A 415 -13.68 -10.75 8.75
CA ALA A 415 -12.39 -11.44 8.54
C ALA A 415 -12.06 -12.50 9.61
N TYR A 416 -12.75 -12.47 10.77
CA TYR A 416 -12.55 -13.37 11.91
C TYR A 416 -13.77 -14.26 12.17
N ALA A 417 -14.80 -14.24 11.31
CA ALA A 417 -16.03 -14.99 11.50
C ALA A 417 -15.81 -16.51 11.55
N ALA A 418 -14.80 -17.00 10.82
CA ALA A 418 -14.39 -18.40 10.81
C ALA A 418 -13.21 -18.70 11.76
N LEU A 419 -12.85 -17.79 12.68
CA LEU A 419 -11.73 -17.98 13.60
C LEU A 419 -11.99 -19.16 14.54
N PRO A 420 -11.15 -20.21 14.55
CA PRO A 420 -11.30 -21.31 15.48
C PRO A 420 -11.07 -20.84 16.93
N ARG A 421 -11.83 -21.41 17.87
CA ARG A 421 -11.68 -21.08 19.30
C ARG A 421 -10.26 -21.36 19.81
N THR A 422 -9.66 -22.46 19.38
CA THR A 422 -8.27 -22.82 19.73
C THR A 422 -7.25 -21.77 19.30
N GLU A 423 -7.45 -21.12 18.15
CA GLU A 423 -6.56 -20.06 17.68
C GLU A 423 -6.77 -18.75 18.46
N PHE A 424 -8.00 -18.44 18.85
CA PHE A 424 -8.28 -17.34 19.76
C PHE A 424 -7.61 -17.57 21.12
N ASP A 425 -7.74 -18.77 21.70
CA ASP A 425 -7.15 -19.10 22.99
C ASP A 425 -5.61 -19.04 22.93
N ALA A 426 -5.00 -19.47 21.83
CA ALA A 426 -3.56 -19.31 21.61
C ALA A 426 -3.13 -17.84 21.54
N CYS A 427 -3.94 -16.98 20.91
CA CYS A 427 -3.69 -15.53 20.91
C CYS A 427 -3.84 -14.94 22.32
N LEU A 428 -4.87 -15.35 23.08
CA LEU A 428 -5.10 -14.89 24.44
C LEU A 428 -3.97 -15.32 25.39
N ASP A 429 -3.51 -16.57 25.33
CA ASP A 429 -2.37 -17.07 26.12
C ASP A 429 -1.09 -16.31 25.78
N PHE A 430 -0.81 -16.12 24.48
CA PHE A 430 0.32 -15.30 24.05
C PHE A 430 0.20 -13.85 24.57
N VAL A 431 -0.99 -13.25 24.52
CA VAL A 431 -1.19 -11.90 25.06
C VAL A 431 -0.96 -11.89 26.57
N ALA A 432 -1.46 -12.88 27.27
CA ALA A 432 -1.38 -12.99 28.72
C ALA A 432 0.06 -13.19 29.21
N THR A 433 0.82 -14.11 28.62
CA THR A 433 2.09 -14.59 29.18
C THR A 433 3.29 -14.43 28.25
N GLY A 434 3.06 -14.06 26.99
CA GLY A 434 4.07 -14.09 25.94
C GLY A 434 4.28 -15.48 25.34
N GLY A 435 3.50 -16.51 25.73
CA GLY A 435 3.65 -17.89 25.27
C GLY A 435 4.60 -18.72 26.14
N TYR A 436 4.72 -20.02 25.83
CA TYR A 436 5.42 -21.01 26.66
C TYR A 436 6.85 -20.60 27.02
N ALA A 437 7.66 -20.17 26.04
CA ALA A 437 9.04 -19.74 26.29
C ALA A 437 9.17 -18.48 27.16
N LEU A 438 8.15 -17.62 27.18
CA LEU A 438 8.21 -16.29 27.79
C LEU A 438 7.47 -16.20 29.13
N ARG A 439 6.57 -17.14 29.42
CA ARG A 439 5.70 -17.14 30.62
C ARG A 439 6.45 -17.05 31.96
N ALA A 440 7.68 -17.55 32.01
CA ALA A 440 8.51 -17.51 33.22
C ALA A 440 9.05 -16.11 33.56
N TYR A 441 9.00 -15.17 32.62
CA TYR A 441 9.54 -13.83 32.80
C TYR A 441 8.42 -12.83 33.08
N ASP A 442 8.47 -12.18 34.24
CA ASP A 442 7.48 -11.18 34.65
C ASP A 442 7.21 -10.11 33.59
N ARG A 443 8.25 -9.64 32.89
CA ARG A 443 8.10 -8.60 31.87
C ARG A 443 7.12 -8.95 30.73
N TRP A 444 6.87 -10.24 30.50
CA TRP A 444 6.01 -10.73 29.41
C TRP A 444 4.61 -11.13 29.87
N GLN A 445 4.38 -11.19 31.18
CA GLN A 445 3.06 -11.39 31.75
C GLN A 445 2.28 -10.07 31.75
N ARG A 446 1.41 -9.89 30.75
CA ARG A 446 0.64 -8.65 30.54
C ARG A 446 -0.77 -8.74 31.10
N LEU A 447 -1.38 -9.93 31.05
CA LEU A 447 -2.72 -10.17 31.59
C LEU A 447 -2.67 -11.13 32.77
N LYS A 448 -3.67 -11.05 33.65
CA LYS A 448 -3.96 -12.04 34.67
C LYS A 448 -5.44 -12.34 34.69
N GLN A 449 -5.79 -13.57 35.02
CA GLN A 449 -7.17 -13.93 35.30
C GLN A 449 -7.49 -13.57 36.76
N HIS A 450 -8.60 -12.86 36.95
CA HIS A 450 -9.15 -12.53 38.26
C HIS A 450 -9.92 -13.74 38.84
N PRO A 451 -10.21 -13.78 40.15
CA PRO A 451 -10.96 -14.87 40.77
C PRO A 451 -12.36 -15.11 40.19
N ASP A 452 -12.95 -14.09 39.56
CA ASP A 452 -14.23 -14.16 38.86
C ASP A 452 -14.13 -14.74 37.43
N GLY A 453 -12.94 -15.22 37.03
CA GLY A 453 -12.67 -15.80 35.72
C GLY A 453 -12.40 -14.78 34.61
N ARG A 454 -12.47 -13.47 34.88
CA ARG A 454 -12.24 -12.41 33.88
C ARG A 454 -10.76 -12.12 33.72
N TRP A 455 -10.34 -11.79 32.51
CA TRP A 455 -8.98 -11.34 32.19
C TRP A 455 -8.87 -9.83 32.30
N GLY A 456 -7.81 -9.35 32.95
CA GLY A 456 -7.48 -7.93 33.04
C GLY A 456 -5.98 -7.69 32.97
N LEU A 457 -5.56 -6.43 32.84
CA LEU A 457 -4.14 -6.08 32.90
C LEU A 457 -3.54 -6.53 34.24
N ARG A 458 -2.37 -7.16 34.18
CA ARG A 458 -1.64 -7.57 35.40
C ARG A 458 -1.23 -6.35 36.22
N ASP A 459 -0.73 -5.32 35.54
CA ASP A 459 -0.42 -3.98 36.05
C ASP A 459 -1.23 -2.92 35.27
N PRO A 460 -2.20 -2.21 35.89
CA PRO A 460 -2.97 -1.15 35.24
C PRO A 460 -2.12 -0.02 34.66
N ARG A 461 -0.91 0.24 35.19
CA ARG A 461 0.00 1.29 34.68
C ARG A 461 0.49 0.97 33.26
N ALA A 462 0.51 -0.31 32.88
CA ALA A 462 0.89 -0.74 31.53
C ALA A 462 -0.04 -0.18 30.45
N ALA A 463 -1.27 0.21 30.78
CA ALA A 463 -2.23 0.77 29.82
C ALA A 463 -1.69 2.03 29.11
N GLN A 464 -0.89 2.87 29.78
CA GLN A 464 -0.26 4.03 29.14
C GLN A 464 0.75 3.59 28.07
N LEU A 465 1.60 2.63 28.39
CA LEU A 465 2.62 2.13 27.46
C LEU A 465 2.00 1.42 26.27
N ILE A 466 0.95 0.61 26.49
CA ILE A 466 0.19 -0.05 25.42
C ILE A 466 -0.39 0.99 24.48
N ARG A 467 -1.10 2.00 25.01
CA ARG A 467 -1.68 3.10 24.21
C ARG A 467 -0.65 3.85 23.36
N MET A 468 0.57 4.04 23.86
CA MET A 468 1.66 4.69 23.09
C MET A 468 2.17 3.87 21.90
N ASN A 469 1.84 2.58 21.85
CA ASN A 469 2.32 1.64 20.84
C ASN A 469 1.19 0.99 20.02
N LEU A 470 -0.07 1.38 20.24
CA LEU A 470 -1.20 0.91 19.44
C LEU A 470 -1.11 1.43 18.00
N GLY A 471 -1.29 0.51 17.05
CA GLY A 471 -1.35 0.81 15.62
C GLY A 471 -0.82 -0.34 14.78
N THR A 472 -1.36 -0.50 13.58
CA THR A 472 -0.93 -1.53 12.63
C THR A 472 0.03 -1.00 11.56
N ILE A 473 0.20 0.33 11.50
CA ILE A 473 1.17 0.97 10.61
C ILE A 473 2.55 0.91 11.25
N ILE A 474 3.47 0.17 10.63
CA ILE A 474 4.87 0.18 11.03
C ILE A 474 5.63 1.08 10.07
N ASP A 475 5.86 2.32 10.50
CA ASP A 475 6.70 3.24 9.74
C ASP A 475 8.11 2.69 9.61
N THR A 476 8.68 2.84 8.41
CA THR A 476 10.11 2.69 8.15
C THR A 476 10.84 3.72 9.01
N ASP A 477 11.82 3.27 9.79
CA ASP A 477 12.60 4.18 10.64
C ASP A 477 13.32 5.20 9.74
N THR A 478 13.10 6.50 9.97
CA THR A 478 13.73 7.61 9.23
C THR A 478 14.79 8.31 10.08
N LEU A 479 15.82 8.83 9.41
CA LEU A 479 16.91 9.60 9.98
C LEU A 479 16.90 11.02 9.43
N LYS A 480 17.11 12.00 10.30
CA LYS A 480 17.18 13.41 9.90
C LYS A 480 18.45 13.68 9.12
N VAL A 481 18.36 14.44 8.04
CA VAL A 481 19.52 14.90 7.25
C VAL A 481 19.85 16.33 7.60
N LYS A 482 21.12 16.62 7.92
CA LYS A 482 21.60 17.96 8.28
C LYS A 482 22.92 18.30 7.59
N MET A 483 23.11 19.59 7.30
CA MET A 483 24.39 20.12 6.86
C MET A 483 25.46 19.97 7.94
N ARG A 484 26.64 19.46 7.56
CA ARG A 484 27.79 19.32 8.43
C ARG A 484 28.21 20.70 8.97
N GLY A 485 28.41 20.79 10.29
CA GLY A 485 28.86 22.02 10.95
C GLY A 485 27.80 23.10 11.19
N GLN A 486 26.54 22.90 10.75
CA GLN A 486 25.45 23.86 11.00
C GLN A 486 24.49 23.38 12.11
N ARG A 487 24.30 24.23 13.13
CA ARG A 487 23.13 24.13 14.03
C ARG A 487 21.92 24.74 13.33
N GLY A 488 21.30 23.99 12.42
CA GLY A 488 20.14 24.43 11.62
C GLY A 488 18.98 23.43 11.61
N LYS A 489 17.86 23.87 11.00
CA LYS A 489 16.71 23.01 10.70
C LYS A 489 17.17 21.87 9.76
N PRO A 490 16.74 20.62 9.96
CA PRO A 490 17.04 19.54 9.03
C PRO A 490 16.58 19.86 7.61
N LEU A 491 17.32 19.37 6.62
CA LEU A 491 16.99 19.49 5.19
C LEU A 491 15.79 18.59 4.83
N GLY A 492 15.66 17.47 5.54
CA GLY A 492 14.60 16.47 5.37
C GLY A 492 14.92 15.21 6.17
N GLU A 493 14.24 14.11 5.85
CA GLU A 493 14.47 12.80 6.45
C GLU A 493 14.66 11.73 5.36
N VAL A 494 15.51 10.74 5.62
CA VAL A 494 15.76 9.58 4.75
C VAL A 494 15.54 8.27 5.50
N GLU A 495 15.23 7.19 4.80
CA GLU A 495 15.08 5.85 5.44
C GLU A 495 16.42 5.40 6.06
N GLU A 496 16.36 4.76 7.22
CA GLU A 496 17.53 4.22 7.94
C GLU A 496 18.26 3.17 7.09
N SER A 497 17.53 2.32 6.37
CA SER A 497 18.10 1.33 5.44
C SER A 497 18.91 1.99 4.32
N PHE A 498 18.40 3.08 3.75
CA PHE A 498 19.11 3.86 2.76
C PHE A 498 20.35 4.52 3.36
N ALA A 499 20.23 5.14 4.54
CA ALA A 499 21.36 5.73 5.23
C ALA A 499 22.46 4.71 5.60
N ALA A 500 22.07 3.49 5.97
CA ALA A 500 23.00 2.40 6.24
C ALA A 500 23.73 1.89 4.98
N SER A 501 23.13 2.08 3.80
CA SER A 501 23.73 1.72 2.51
C SER A 501 24.73 2.76 1.97
N LEU A 502 24.79 3.94 2.59
CA LEU A 502 25.63 5.06 2.15
C LEU A 502 27.06 4.93 2.67
N THR A 503 28.02 5.14 1.77
CA THR A 503 29.45 5.25 2.09
C THR A 503 29.88 6.72 2.02
N PRO A 504 30.76 7.22 2.90
CA PRO A 504 31.25 8.60 2.83
C PRO A 504 31.74 8.98 1.44
N GLY A 505 31.19 10.06 0.88
CA GLY A 505 31.43 10.49 -0.50
C GLY A 505 30.31 10.17 -1.49
N ASP A 506 29.37 9.29 -1.14
CA ASP A 506 28.14 9.07 -1.91
C ASP A 506 27.32 10.37 -1.98
N THR A 507 26.66 10.63 -3.10
CA THR A 507 25.77 11.80 -3.28
C THR A 507 24.33 11.34 -3.37
N PHE A 508 23.36 12.13 -2.89
CA PHE A 508 21.93 11.84 -3.04
C PHE A 508 21.10 13.11 -3.09
N LEU A 509 19.86 13.01 -3.59
CA LEU A 509 18.92 14.13 -3.68
C LEU A 509 18.04 14.19 -2.43
N ILE A 510 17.92 15.36 -1.82
CA ILE A 510 16.94 15.62 -0.75
C ILE A 510 16.46 17.07 -0.80
N ALA A 511 15.14 17.29 -0.73
CA ALA A 511 14.52 18.61 -0.79
C ALA A 511 14.99 19.44 -2.00
N GLY A 512 15.16 18.79 -3.15
CA GLY A 512 15.63 19.41 -4.39
C GLY A 512 17.12 19.78 -4.42
N GLN A 513 17.92 19.37 -3.43
CA GLN A 513 19.37 19.63 -3.36
C GLN A 513 20.16 18.33 -3.46
N ILE A 514 21.21 18.33 -4.29
CA ILE A 514 22.20 17.25 -4.31
C ILE A 514 23.17 17.47 -3.15
N VAL A 515 23.27 16.47 -2.28
CA VAL A 515 24.09 16.50 -1.09
C VAL A 515 25.04 15.31 -1.06
N ARG A 516 26.23 15.50 -0.49
CA ARG A 516 27.25 14.46 -0.31
C ARG A 516 27.21 13.94 1.11
N PHE A 517 27.08 12.62 1.27
CA PHE A 517 27.12 11.94 2.57
C PHE A 517 28.52 12.03 3.19
N GLU A 518 28.58 12.52 4.43
CA GLU A 518 29.82 12.66 5.20
C GLU A 518 29.93 11.57 6.27
N SER A 519 28.90 11.47 7.12
CA SER A 519 28.86 10.51 8.21
C SER A 519 27.46 10.38 8.80
N LEU A 520 27.22 9.29 9.53
CA LEU A 520 26.04 9.11 10.38
C LEU A 520 26.46 9.26 11.85
N ARG A 521 25.91 10.27 12.55
CA ARG A 521 26.18 10.52 13.97
C ARG A 521 24.88 10.80 14.72
N GLU A 522 24.66 10.15 15.86
CA GLU A 522 23.50 10.39 16.75
C GLU A 522 22.14 10.38 16.02
N MET A 523 21.91 9.41 15.13
CA MET A 523 20.69 9.29 14.31
C MET A 523 20.47 10.47 13.34
N VAL A 524 21.53 11.21 13.02
CA VAL A 524 21.53 12.30 12.04
C VAL A 524 22.55 11.99 10.93
N VAL A 525 22.05 11.99 9.70
CA VAL A 525 22.86 11.91 8.48
C VAL A 525 23.46 13.28 8.21
N GLN A 526 24.78 13.39 8.32
CA GLN A 526 25.51 14.63 8.06
C GLN A 526 25.93 14.69 6.59
N VAL A 527 25.67 15.83 5.95
CA VAL A 527 25.94 16.03 4.52
C VAL A 527 26.62 17.37 4.23
N SER A 528 27.28 17.47 3.07
CA SER A 528 27.78 18.72 2.48
C SER A 528 27.11 18.97 1.12
N ARG A 529 27.21 20.19 0.58
CA ARG A 529 26.72 20.49 -0.77
C ARG A 529 27.71 19.97 -1.81
N ASP A 530 27.20 19.30 -2.84
CA ASP A 530 28.02 18.87 -3.97
C ASP A 530 27.18 18.97 -5.25
N THR A 531 27.52 19.93 -6.11
CA THR A 531 26.82 20.20 -7.38
C THR A 531 27.44 19.45 -8.57
N GLY A 532 28.57 18.75 -8.38
CA GLY A 532 29.41 18.25 -9.48
C GLY A 532 29.22 16.76 -9.82
N ARG A 533 28.55 15.97 -8.97
CA ARG A 533 28.41 14.51 -9.16
C ARG A 533 26.96 14.08 -9.40
N LYS A 534 26.79 13.06 -10.25
CA LYS A 534 25.50 12.43 -10.54
C LYS A 534 25.00 11.75 -9.25
N PRO A 535 23.85 12.16 -8.66
CA PRO A 535 23.41 11.67 -7.37
C PRO A 535 23.08 10.18 -7.41
N ARG A 536 23.54 9.42 -6.41
CA ARG A 536 22.98 8.12 -6.06
C ARG A 536 21.54 8.38 -5.62
N LEU A 537 20.58 7.90 -6.40
CA LEU A 537 19.18 8.06 -6.06
C LEU A 537 18.93 7.36 -4.74
N ALA A 538 18.29 8.08 -3.80
CA ALA A 538 17.71 7.43 -2.65
C ALA A 538 16.69 6.42 -3.16
N VAL A 539 17.07 5.14 -3.18
CA VAL A 539 16.15 4.04 -3.44
C VAL A 539 15.34 3.91 -2.17
N PHE A 540 14.32 4.75 -2.05
CA PHE A 540 13.29 4.56 -1.05
C PHE A 540 12.72 3.17 -1.29
N SER A 541 12.83 2.33 -0.27
CA SER A 541 12.25 0.99 -0.25
C SER A 541 10.74 1.05 0.04
N GLY A 542 10.10 2.16 -0.34
CA GLY A 542 8.66 2.21 -0.49
C GLY A 542 8.22 1.07 -1.38
N THR A 543 7.15 0.39 -0.97
CA THR A 543 6.57 -0.77 -1.63
C THR A 543 6.46 -0.49 -3.14
N LYS A 544 7.36 -1.05 -3.94
CA LYS A 544 7.21 -1.03 -5.40
C LYS A 544 6.03 -1.93 -5.70
N PHE A 545 4.93 -1.33 -6.16
CA PHE A 545 3.75 -2.09 -6.54
C PHE A 545 4.10 -3.00 -7.71
N ALA A 546 3.84 -4.30 -7.55
CA ALA A 546 3.89 -5.23 -8.65
C ALA A 546 2.63 -5.05 -9.52
N THR A 547 2.77 -5.27 -10.83
CA THR A 547 1.62 -5.36 -11.74
C THR A 547 0.64 -6.42 -11.23
N SER A 548 -0.67 -6.12 -11.23
CA SER A 548 -1.72 -7.06 -10.83
C SER A 548 -1.77 -8.27 -11.79
N LEU A 549 -2.33 -9.39 -11.34
CA LEU A 549 -2.46 -10.58 -12.20
C LEU A 549 -3.43 -10.34 -13.36
N GLN A 550 -4.51 -9.60 -13.14
CA GLN A 550 -5.48 -9.29 -14.19
C GLN A 550 -4.84 -8.37 -15.24
N LEU A 551 -4.11 -7.33 -14.82
CA LEU A 551 -3.37 -6.49 -15.77
C LEU A 551 -2.30 -7.29 -16.51
N SER A 552 -1.57 -8.18 -15.83
CA SER A 552 -0.65 -9.12 -16.48
C SER A 552 -1.33 -9.99 -17.56
N ASN A 553 -2.53 -10.51 -17.28
CA ASN A 553 -3.29 -11.28 -18.25
C ASN A 553 -3.74 -10.42 -19.44
N ARG A 554 -4.11 -9.15 -19.20
CA ARG A 554 -4.45 -8.20 -20.27
C ARG A 554 -3.25 -7.83 -21.12
N ILE A 555 -2.06 -7.68 -20.53
CA ILE A 555 -0.81 -7.51 -21.30
C ILE A 555 -0.59 -8.70 -22.24
N LEU A 556 -0.75 -9.94 -21.74
CA LEU A 556 -0.66 -11.14 -22.56
C LEU A 556 -1.73 -11.15 -23.67
N ALA A 557 -2.95 -10.69 -23.39
CA ALA A 557 -4.01 -10.56 -24.39
C ALA A 557 -3.65 -9.53 -25.49
N VAL A 558 -3.11 -8.36 -25.12
CA VAL A 558 -2.65 -7.34 -26.09
C VAL A 558 -1.50 -7.89 -26.95
N LEU A 559 -0.55 -8.62 -26.36
CA LEU A 559 0.56 -9.24 -27.10
C LEU A 559 0.08 -10.24 -28.15
N ASN A 560 -0.95 -11.03 -27.82
CA ASN A 560 -1.46 -12.12 -28.66
C ASN A 560 -2.71 -11.75 -29.47
N GLY A 561 -3.25 -10.55 -29.30
CA GLY A 561 -4.42 -10.05 -30.02
C GLY A 561 -4.15 -9.83 -31.51
N GLY A 562 -5.20 -9.98 -32.32
CA GLY A 562 -5.13 -9.79 -33.78
C GLY A 562 -5.04 -8.32 -34.21
N ASP A 563 -5.63 -7.40 -33.43
CA ASP A 563 -5.58 -5.96 -33.69
C ASP A 563 -4.61 -5.27 -32.73
N GLN A 564 -3.46 -4.84 -33.27
CA GLN A 564 -2.44 -4.06 -32.56
C GLN A 564 -2.43 -2.59 -32.99
N SER A 565 -3.46 -2.13 -33.72
CA SER A 565 -3.53 -0.77 -34.30
C SER A 565 -3.40 0.34 -33.27
N GLY A 566 -3.86 0.13 -32.03
CA GLY A 566 -3.72 1.05 -30.90
C GLY A 566 -2.29 1.25 -30.40
N LEU A 567 -1.37 0.34 -30.71
CA LEU A 567 0.04 0.47 -30.30
C LEU A 567 0.84 1.35 -31.27
N PRO A 568 1.77 2.20 -30.80
CA PRO A 568 2.68 2.94 -31.66
C PRO A 568 3.51 2.05 -32.59
N PRO A 569 3.90 2.52 -33.80
CA PRO A 569 4.65 1.71 -34.77
C PRO A 569 5.88 1.03 -34.18
N HIS A 570 6.66 1.77 -33.40
CA HIS A 570 7.89 1.27 -32.79
C HIS A 570 7.68 0.11 -31.80
N THR A 571 6.48 -0.02 -31.21
CA THR A 571 6.12 -1.12 -30.32
C THR A 571 5.64 -2.32 -31.13
N ARG A 572 4.84 -2.09 -32.19
CA ARG A 572 4.41 -3.15 -33.11
C ARG A 572 5.60 -3.80 -33.81
N ASP A 573 6.56 -3.00 -34.29
CA ASP A 573 7.77 -3.49 -34.94
C ASP A 573 8.61 -4.34 -33.99
N TRP A 574 8.66 -3.95 -32.71
CA TRP A 574 9.38 -4.71 -31.67
C TRP A 574 8.69 -6.05 -31.35
N ILE A 575 7.36 -6.07 -31.27
CA ILE A 575 6.58 -7.31 -31.10
C ILE A 575 6.74 -8.22 -32.32
N ALA A 576 6.69 -7.67 -33.54
CA ALA A 576 6.90 -8.42 -34.78
C ALA A 576 8.32 -9.01 -34.86
N LEU A 577 9.33 -8.24 -34.44
CA LEU A 577 10.70 -8.72 -34.36
C LEU A 577 10.82 -9.88 -33.36
N GLN A 578 10.18 -9.79 -32.20
CA GLN A 578 10.15 -10.90 -31.23
C GLN A 578 9.53 -12.17 -31.84
N LYS A 579 8.40 -12.06 -32.56
CA LYS A 579 7.78 -13.19 -33.28
C LYS A 579 8.72 -13.82 -34.32
N SER A 580 9.59 -13.02 -34.95
CA SER A 580 10.53 -13.52 -35.97
C SER A 580 11.76 -14.20 -35.37
N VAL A 581 12.19 -13.79 -34.17
CA VAL A 581 13.42 -14.29 -33.51
C VAL A 581 13.12 -15.45 -32.55
N SER A 582 11.94 -15.47 -31.94
CA SER A 582 11.54 -16.41 -30.90
C SER A 582 10.00 -16.55 -30.89
N ARG A 583 9.37 -16.61 -29.72
CA ARG A 583 7.92 -16.65 -29.51
C ARG A 583 7.46 -15.48 -28.67
N LEU A 584 6.16 -15.18 -28.74
CA LEU A 584 5.53 -14.33 -27.75
C LEU A 584 5.14 -15.15 -26.51
N PRO A 585 5.21 -14.57 -25.31
CA PRO A 585 4.57 -15.14 -24.14
C PRO A 585 3.05 -15.23 -24.35
N GLU A 586 2.46 -16.37 -24.00
CA GLU A 586 1.04 -16.68 -24.22
C GLU A 586 0.30 -16.99 -22.90
N PRO A 587 -1.00 -16.67 -22.80
CA PRO A 587 -1.82 -17.10 -21.68
C PRO A 587 -1.79 -18.63 -21.46
N GLY A 588 -1.49 -19.05 -20.24
CA GLY A 588 -1.49 -20.46 -19.86
C GLY A 588 -0.27 -21.26 -20.33
N ARG A 589 0.80 -20.61 -20.79
CA ARG A 589 2.09 -21.24 -21.08
C ARG A 589 3.22 -20.41 -20.47
N LEU A 590 4.36 -21.04 -20.18
CA LEU A 590 5.57 -20.33 -19.79
C LEU A 590 6.56 -20.33 -20.94
N LEU A 591 7.08 -19.16 -21.31
CA LEU A 591 8.16 -19.04 -22.27
C LEU A 591 9.48 -18.96 -21.51
N VAL A 592 10.43 -19.83 -21.87
CA VAL A 592 11.81 -19.77 -21.42
C VAL A 592 12.72 -19.63 -22.63
N GLU A 593 13.54 -18.59 -22.66
CA GLU A 593 14.51 -18.35 -23.72
C GLU A 593 15.92 -18.55 -23.18
N THR A 594 16.77 -19.30 -23.87
CA THR A 594 18.19 -19.41 -23.53
C THR A 594 19.06 -18.96 -24.69
N PHE A 595 20.15 -18.22 -24.39
CA PHE A 595 21.03 -17.67 -25.42
C PHE A 595 22.41 -17.29 -24.85
N PRO A 596 23.46 -17.27 -25.68
CA PRO A 596 24.77 -16.77 -25.31
C PRO A 596 24.84 -15.24 -25.41
N HIS A 597 25.54 -14.59 -24.48
CA HIS A 597 25.89 -13.17 -24.58
C HIS A 597 27.10 -12.84 -23.70
N GLY A 598 28.06 -12.06 -24.22
CA GLY A 598 29.20 -11.58 -23.43
C GLY A 598 30.03 -12.69 -22.77
N GLY A 599 30.20 -13.84 -23.44
CA GLY A 599 30.93 -15.00 -22.92
C GLY A 599 30.20 -15.79 -21.83
N ARG A 600 28.89 -15.56 -21.63
CA ARG A 600 28.08 -16.22 -20.60
C ARG A 600 26.80 -16.81 -21.18
N ALA A 601 26.29 -17.83 -20.52
CA ALA A 601 24.95 -18.34 -20.77
C ALA A 601 23.90 -17.47 -20.09
N HIS A 602 22.75 -17.31 -20.76
CA HIS A 602 21.61 -16.58 -20.21
C HIS A 602 20.34 -17.42 -20.35
N ALA A 603 19.45 -17.28 -19.36
CA ALA A 603 18.11 -17.86 -19.36
C ALA A 603 17.08 -16.81 -18.93
N CYS A 604 16.07 -16.56 -19.75
CA CYS A 604 15.00 -15.60 -19.49
C CYS A 604 13.67 -16.33 -19.33
N PHE A 605 13.07 -16.23 -18.14
CA PHE A 605 11.81 -16.87 -17.76
C PHE A 605 10.68 -15.83 -17.79
N TYR A 606 9.75 -15.94 -18.75
CA TYR A 606 8.60 -15.05 -18.87
C TYR A 606 7.38 -15.67 -18.17
N GLY A 607 7.00 -15.08 -17.02
CA GLY A 607 5.95 -15.61 -16.15
C GLY A 607 4.79 -14.66 -15.86
N PHE A 608 4.97 -13.35 -16.07
CA PHE A 608 3.94 -12.33 -15.85
C PHE A 608 3.29 -12.39 -14.45
N ALA A 609 4.06 -12.82 -13.45
CA ALA A 609 3.61 -12.99 -12.08
C ALA A 609 3.77 -11.72 -11.22
N GLY A 610 4.35 -10.64 -11.77
CA GLY A 610 4.68 -9.42 -11.03
C GLY A 610 6.05 -9.51 -10.38
N LYS A 611 6.63 -8.33 -10.07
CA LYS A 611 8.05 -8.22 -9.73
C LYS A 611 8.49 -9.04 -8.51
N ASN A 612 7.69 -9.06 -7.45
CA ASN A 612 8.05 -9.80 -6.24
C ASN A 612 8.09 -11.32 -6.48
N ALA A 613 7.09 -11.84 -7.20
CA ALA A 613 7.05 -13.26 -7.56
C ALA A 613 8.22 -13.62 -8.48
N GLN A 614 8.54 -12.78 -9.47
CA GLN A 614 9.68 -13.00 -10.36
C GLN A 614 11.03 -12.93 -9.64
N GLN A 615 11.18 -11.99 -8.71
CA GLN A 615 12.39 -11.90 -7.90
C GLN A 615 12.56 -13.14 -6.99
N THR A 616 11.48 -13.61 -6.37
CA THR A 616 11.47 -14.89 -5.63
C THR A 616 11.83 -16.06 -6.55
N LEU A 617 11.25 -16.12 -7.75
CA LEU A 617 11.57 -17.16 -8.72
C LEU A 617 13.06 -17.15 -9.07
N GLY A 618 13.67 -15.97 -9.27
CA GLY A 618 15.10 -15.81 -9.50
C GLY A 618 15.94 -16.43 -8.39
N LEU A 619 15.63 -16.12 -7.13
CA LEU A 619 16.33 -16.68 -5.96
C LEU A 619 16.26 -18.22 -5.92
N LEU A 620 15.08 -18.78 -6.19
CA LEU A 620 14.85 -20.22 -6.13
C LEU A 620 15.54 -20.95 -7.30
N ILE A 621 15.38 -20.42 -8.52
CA ILE A 621 15.97 -21.01 -9.72
C ILE A 621 17.48 -20.95 -9.66
N THR A 622 18.10 -19.82 -9.27
CA THR A 622 19.56 -19.75 -9.19
C THR A 622 20.09 -20.73 -8.16
N ARG A 623 19.43 -20.92 -7.02
CA ARG A 623 19.86 -21.94 -6.05
C ARG A 623 19.80 -23.36 -6.61
N GLN A 624 18.76 -23.69 -7.37
CA GLN A 624 18.67 -25.00 -8.04
C GLN A 624 19.74 -25.15 -9.12
N MET A 625 20.03 -24.09 -9.88
CA MET A 625 21.12 -24.07 -10.86
C MET A 625 22.49 -24.27 -10.20
N GLU A 626 22.72 -23.76 -8.98
CA GLU A 626 23.94 -24.07 -8.22
C GLU A 626 24.03 -25.55 -7.86
N LEU A 627 22.94 -26.15 -7.39
CA LEU A 627 22.89 -27.60 -7.06
C LEU A 627 23.14 -28.48 -8.30
N MET A 628 22.77 -27.99 -9.47
CA MET A 628 23.04 -28.64 -10.76
C MET A 628 24.44 -28.34 -11.32
N GLY A 629 25.25 -27.51 -10.67
CA GLY A 629 26.59 -27.16 -11.12
C GLY A 629 26.65 -26.18 -12.29
N LEU A 630 25.57 -25.46 -12.62
CA LEU A 630 25.51 -24.55 -13.77
C LEU A 630 26.20 -23.19 -13.54
N GLY A 631 26.67 -22.94 -12.31
CA GLY A 631 27.38 -21.71 -11.94
C GLY A 631 26.61 -20.41 -12.23
N PRO A 632 25.40 -20.21 -11.69
CA PRO A 632 24.69 -18.93 -11.82
C PRO A 632 25.48 -17.82 -11.12
N LEU A 633 25.53 -16.65 -11.76
CA LEU A 633 26.33 -15.51 -11.30
C LEU A 633 25.44 -14.37 -10.81
N GLY A 634 24.17 -14.37 -11.21
CA GLY A 634 23.20 -13.37 -10.79
C GLY A 634 21.95 -13.40 -11.65
N PHE A 635 20.98 -12.59 -11.23
CA PHE A 635 19.73 -12.43 -11.96
C PHE A 635 19.17 -11.01 -11.84
N VAL A 636 18.19 -10.68 -12.68
CA VAL A 636 17.38 -9.47 -12.59
C VAL A 636 15.92 -9.80 -12.88
N ALA A 637 15.00 -9.15 -12.15
CA ALA A 637 13.58 -9.41 -12.26
C ALA A 637 12.78 -8.13 -12.53
N THR A 638 11.81 -8.27 -13.43
CA THR A 638 10.78 -7.28 -13.77
C THR A 638 9.40 -7.81 -13.39
N ASP A 639 8.33 -7.07 -13.69
CA ASP A 639 6.96 -7.58 -13.52
C ASP A 639 6.66 -8.78 -14.43
N TYR A 640 7.36 -8.90 -15.55
CA TYR A 640 7.04 -9.86 -16.60
C TYR A 640 7.97 -11.08 -16.59
N ALA A 641 9.26 -10.86 -16.31
CA ALA A 641 10.29 -11.88 -16.51
C ALA A 641 11.47 -11.78 -15.54
N THR A 642 12.17 -12.91 -15.43
CA THR A 642 13.43 -13.08 -14.70
C THR A 642 14.53 -13.49 -15.67
N LEU A 643 15.59 -12.70 -15.77
CA LEU A 643 16.79 -12.99 -16.56
C LEU A 643 17.92 -13.41 -15.64
N ILE A 644 18.46 -14.61 -15.86
CA ILE A 644 19.59 -15.20 -15.13
C ILE A 644 20.79 -15.26 -16.09
N TRP A 645 21.98 -14.99 -15.57
CA TRP A 645 23.24 -15.27 -16.27
C TRP A 645 24.10 -16.26 -15.47
N SER A 646 24.68 -17.21 -16.18
CA SER A 646 25.44 -18.33 -15.63
C SER A 646 26.70 -18.60 -16.44
N VAL A 647 27.61 -19.39 -15.86
CA VAL A 647 28.79 -19.90 -16.56
C VAL A 647 28.34 -20.87 -17.64
N ASP A 648 27.57 -21.91 -17.26
CA ASP A 648 27.15 -22.97 -18.16
C ASP A 648 25.72 -22.79 -18.67
N PRO A 649 25.41 -23.27 -19.89
CA PRO A 649 24.08 -23.16 -20.49
C PRO A 649 23.04 -24.02 -19.77
N LEU A 650 21.83 -23.47 -19.65
CA LEU A 650 20.67 -24.21 -19.19
C LEU A 650 19.98 -24.90 -20.37
N GLU A 651 20.09 -26.23 -20.45
CA GLU A 651 19.50 -27.01 -21.55
C GLU A 651 18.07 -27.46 -21.28
N HIS A 652 17.72 -27.70 -20.01
CA HIS A 652 16.42 -28.25 -19.62
C HIS A 652 15.78 -27.38 -18.53
N PRO A 653 15.17 -26.24 -18.87
CA PRO A 653 14.62 -25.32 -17.88
C PRO A 653 13.38 -25.85 -17.15
N ALA A 654 12.66 -26.84 -17.72
CA ALA A 654 11.43 -27.36 -17.13
C ALA A 654 11.63 -27.97 -15.73
N GLN A 655 12.76 -28.65 -15.50
CA GLN A 655 13.08 -29.26 -14.20
C GLN A 655 13.24 -28.22 -13.07
N LEU A 656 13.54 -26.97 -13.41
CA LEU A 656 13.69 -25.88 -12.44
C LEU A 656 12.35 -25.28 -12.01
N LEU A 657 11.25 -25.68 -12.66
CA LEU A 657 9.90 -25.14 -12.46
C LEU A 657 8.95 -26.14 -11.79
N GLU A 658 9.48 -27.25 -11.26
CA GLU A 658 8.73 -28.22 -10.47
C GLU A 658 8.28 -27.60 -9.14
N LEU A 659 6.97 -27.60 -8.90
CA LEU A 659 6.37 -26.90 -7.76
C LEU A 659 6.90 -27.42 -6.41
N ALA A 660 7.05 -28.74 -6.26
CA ALA A 660 7.54 -29.34 -5.03
C ALA A 660 8.97 -28.88 -4.69
N ASP A 661 9.84 -28.77 -5.70
CA ASP A 661 11.22 -28.33 -5.51
C ASP A 661 11.31 -26.84 -5.21
N LEU A 662 10.45 -26.03 -5.81
CA LEU A 662 10.33 -24.61 -5.50
C LEU A 662 9.79 -24.38 -4.08
N GLN A 663 8.77 -25.14 -3.65
CA GLN A 663 8.24 -25.11 -2.28
C GLN A 663 9.32 -25.48 -1.25
N ASN A 664 10.04 -26.58 -1.48
CA ASN A 664 11.18 -26.99 -0.65
C ASN A 664 12.32 -25.96 -0.66
N GLY A 665 12.52 -25.28 -1.79
CA GLY A 665 13.47 -24.18 -1.92
C GLY A 665 13.10 -22.98 -1.05
N VAL A 666 11.81 -22.58 -1.05
CA VAL A 666 11.29 -21.48 -0.23
C VAL A 666 11.46 -21.78 1.25
N ASP A 667 11.10 -22.98 1.70
CA ASP A 667 11.21 -23.32 3.12
C ASP A 667 12.67 -23.29 3.61
N ARG A 668 13.61 -23.78 2.79
CA ARG A 668 15.05 -23.69 3.07
C ARG A 668 15.57 -22.26 2.97
N TRP A 669 14.98 -21.41 2.14
CA TRP A 669 15.38 -20.01 2.02
C TRP A 669 14.81 -19.16 3.16
N LEU A 670 13.57 -19.41 3.59
CA LEU A 670 12.96 -18.83 4.78
C LEU A 670 13.72 -19.19 6.06
N ALA A 671 14.40 -20.33 6.09
CA ALA A 671 15.29 -20.67 7.19
C ALA A 671 16.51 -19.73 7.28
N ASP A 672 16.84 -18.99 6.21
CA ASP A 672 17.83 -17.93 6.23
C ASP A 672 17.27 -16.67 6.94
N ASN A 673 18.07 -16.12 7.85
CA ASN A 673 17.58 -15.36 9.00
C ASN A 673 17.15 -13.92 8.68
N ALA A 674 17.67 -13.30 7.63
CA ALA A 674 17.53 -11.85 7.42
C ALA A 674 16.08 -11.41 7.13
N LEU A 675 15.37 -12.12 6.25
CA LEU A 675 13.99 -11.78 5.90
C LEU A 675 13.04 -12.05 7.06
N MET A 676 13.16 -13.24 7.66
CA MET A 676 12.29 -13.65 8.77
C MET A 676 12.45 -12.76 9.99
N LYS A 677 13.67 -12.31 10.32
CA LYS A 677 13.90 -11.34 11.41
C LYS A 677 13.18 -10.02 11.16
N ARG A 678 13.15 -9.54 9.90
CA ARG A 678 12.40 -8.34 9.53
C ARG A 678 10.89 -8.53 9.70
N SER A 679 10.33 -9.62 9.19
CA SER A 679 8.89 -9.94 9.34
C SER A 679 8.51 -10.17 10.82
N PHE A 680 9.41 -10.77 11.60
CA PHE A 680 9.21 -11.01 13.03
C PHE A 680 9.12 -9.71 13.81
N LYS A 681 9.99 -8.73 13.51
CA LYS A 681 9.91 -7.39 14.10
C LYS A 681 8.54 -6.76 13.90
N THR A 682 7.95 -6.92 12.72
CA THR A 682 6.61 -6.42 12.41
C THR A 682 5.54 -7.08 13.28
N ALA A 683 5.45 -8.41 13.24
CA ALA A 683 4.46 -9.18 13.99
C ALA A 683 4.61 -8.97 15.52
N ALA A 684 5.84 -8.94 16.03
CA ALA A 684 6.12 -8.72 17.45
C ALA A 684 5.77 -7.29 17.92
N THR A 685 5.87 -6.29 17.04
CA THR A 685 5.46 -4.92 17.36
C THR A 685 3.94 -4.78 17.40
N ILE A 686 3.23 -5.25 16.36
CA ILE A 686 1.77 -5.14 16.26
C ILE A 686 1.10 -5.89 17.40
N SER A 687 1.56 -7.11 17.69
CA SER A 687 1.04 -7.94 18.79
C SER A 687 1.42 -7.43 20.20
N GLY A 688 2.13 -6.29 20.29
CA GLY A 688 2.48 -5.62 21.53
C GLY A 688 3.56 -6.32 22.36
N LEU A 689 4.30 -7.29 21.79
CA LEU A 689 5.43 -7.91 22.48
C LEU A 689 6.62 -6.95 22.50
N ILE A 690 6.85 -6.18 21.43
CA ILE A 690 7.93 -5.20 21.37
C ILE A 690 7.34 -3.79 21.41
N THR A 691 7.85 -2.97 22.32
CA THR A 691 7.46 -1.56 22.47
C THR A 691 8.50 -0.66 21.79
N ARG A 692 8.03 0.24 20.91
CA ARG A 692 8.87 1.24 20.21
C ARG A 692 8.96 2.54 21.01
N ASN A 693 7.85 2.97 21.60
CA ASN A 693 7.71 4.23 22.30
C ASN A 693 7.70 4.01 23.81
N HIS A 694 8.53 4.76 24.54
CA HIS A 694 8.54 4.81 26.01
C HIS A 694 8.30 6.24 26.50
N PRO A 695 7.77 6.44 27.72
CA PRO A 695 7.67 7.77 28.33
C PRO A 695 9.05 8.44 28.40
N GLY A 696 9.19 9.63 27.79
CA GLY A 696 10.41 10.44 27.83
C GLY A 696 11.60 9.93 27.02
N GLN A 697 11.53 8.75 26.38
CA GLN A 697 12.61 8.17 25.59
C GLN A 697 12.09 7.42 24.35
N ARG A 698 12.73 7.61 23.20
CA ARG A 698 12.53 6.78 22.01
C ARG A 698 13.76 5.90 21.86
N LYS A 699 13.59 4.57 21.87
CA LYS A 699 14.72 3.66 21.60
C LYS A 699 15.17 3.85 20.15
N SER A 700 16.48 3.82 19.91
CA SER A 700 17.01 3.84 18.54
C SER A 700 16.63 2.56 17.79
N GLY A 701 16.43 2.66 16.47
CA GLY A 701 16.11 1.52 15.59
C GLY A 701 17.11 0.38 15.78
N ARG A 702 18.41 0.67 15.86
CA ARG A 702 19.49 -0.30 16.10
C ARG A 702 19.37 -1.04 17.45
N GLN A 703 19.03 -0.35 18.55
CA GLN A 703 18.84 -1.01 19.86
C GLN A 703 17.58 -1.87 19.90
N ALA A 704 16.50 -1.44 19.24
CA ALA A 704 15.26 -2.20 19.14
C ALA A 704 15.44 -3.45 18.24
N THR A 705 16.13 -3.31 17.10
CA THR A 705 16.40 -4.41 16.16
C THR A 705 17.29 -5.48 16.81
N PHE A 706 18.37 -5.12 17.49
CA PHE A 706 19.26 -6.08 18.15
C PHE A 706 18.53 -6.94 19.22
N SER A 707 17.63 -6.34 20.00
CA SER A 707 16.81 -7.08 20.97
C SER A 707 15.77 -7.99 20.30
N THR A 708 15.34 -7.66 19.09
CA THR A 708 14.32 -8.41 18.35
C THR A 708 14.92 -9.67 17.72
N ASP A 709 16.13 -9.55 17.16
CA ASP A 709 16.84 -10.67 16.54
C ASP A 709 17.17 -11.76 17.56
N ILE A 710 17.64 -11.38 18.75
CA ILE A 710 17.89 -12.32 19.86
C ILE A 710 16.62 -13.06 20.24
N LEU A 711 15.49 -12.35 20.31
CA LEU A 711 14.21 -12.93 20.67
C LEU A 711 13.75 -13.93 19.61
N TYR A 712 13.86 -13.59 18.32
CA TYR A 712 13.59 -14.50 17.22
C TYR A 712 14.46 -15.75 17.29
N ASP A 713 15.78 -15.59 17.42
CA ASP A 713 16.73 -16.71 17.48
C ASP A 713 16.47 -17.62 18.69
N THR A 714 16.09 -17.02 19.84
CA THR A 714 15.71 -17.75 21.06
C THR A 714 14.43 -18.54 20.87
N LEU A 715 13.37 -17.93 20.36
CA LEU A 715 12.10 -18.63 20.12
C LEU A 715 12.30 -19.76 19.12
N ARG A 716 13.01 -19.52 18.01
CA ARG A 716 13.29 -20.56 17.02
C ARG A 716 14.02 -21.77 17.62
N LYS A 717 14.94 -21.53 18.56
CA LYS A 717 15.74 -22.59 19.19
C LYS A 717 14.98 -23.35 20.28
N TYR A 718 14.18 -22.66 21.10
CA TYR A 718 13.61 -23.21 22.33
C TYR A 718 12.08 -23.40 22.29
N ASP A 719 11.38 -22.78 21.35
CA ASP A 719 9.92 -22.87 21.18
C ASP A 719 9.54 -22.66 19.69
N PRO A 720 9.89 -23.62 18.80
CA PRO A 720 9.69 -23.48 17.36
C PRO A 720 8.22 -23.38 16.93
N ASN A 721 7.29 -23.81 17.80
CA ASN A 721 5.85 -23.74 17.57
C ASN A 721 5.21 -22.47 18.14
N HIS A 722 6.03 -21.52 18.63
CA HIS A 722 5.56 -20.29 19.21
C HIS A 722 4.70 -19.48 18.21
N LEU A 723 3.55 -18.97 18.65
CA LEU A 723 2.57 -18.25 17.82
C LEU A 723 3.23 -17.21 16.90
N LEU A 724 4.10 -16.34 17.45
CA LEU A 724 4.80 -15.33 16.65
C LEU A 724 5.64 -15.87 15.48
N LEU A 725 6.24 -17.06 15.59
CA LEU A 725 6.98 -17.64 14.47
C LEU A 725 6.03 -18.05 13.35
N THR A 726 4.86 -18.62 13.70
CA THR A 726 3.77 -18.90 12.76
C THR A 726 3.28 -17.62 12.08
N LEU A 727 2.98 -16.57 12.85
CA LEU A 727 2.56 -15.27 12.31
C LEU A 727 3.62 -14.62 11.43
N THR A 728 4.90 -14.79 11.78
CA THR A 728 6.02 -14.29 10.99
C THR A 728 6.09 -14.98 9.63
N ARG A 729 5.91 -16.31 9.60
CA ARG A 729 5.89 -17.09 8.35
C ARG A 729 4.71 -16.67 7.48
N GLU A 730 3.52 -16.54 8.06
CA GLU A 730 2.32 -16.08 7.35
C GLU A 730 2.52 -14.69 6.75
N GLU A 731 3.12 -13.75 7.49
CA GLU A 731 3.40 -12.40 7.01
C GLU A 731 4.46 -12.38 5.90
N ALA A 732 5.53 -13.16 6.06
CA ALA A 732 6.60 -13.24 5.06
C ALA A 732 6.06 -13.76 3.71
N MET A 733 5.17 -14.76 3.76
CA MET A 733 4.52 -15.36 2.60
C MET A 733 3.42 -14.51 1.97
N ARG A 734 2.84 -13.54 2.70
CA ARG A 734 1.85 -12.60 2.16
C ARG A 734 2.50 -11.32 1.59
N GLY A 735 3.63 -10.88 2.15
CA GLY A 735 4.21 -9.57 1.88
C GLY A 735 5.45 -9.58 0.97
N LEU A 736 6.54 -10.18 1.45
CA LEU A 736 7.87 -10.07 0.82
C LEU A 736 8.16 -11.18 -0.18
N ILE A 737 7.51 -12.33 0.00
CA ILE A 737 7.56 -13.47 -0.92
C ILE A 737 6.18 -13.61 -1.50
N ASP A 738 6.01 -13.35 -2.80
CA ASP A 738 4.74 -13.66 -3.45
C ASP A 738 4.78 -15.05 -4.09
N PHE A 739 4.98 -16.07 -3.24
CA PHE A 739 5.05 -17.45 -3.70
C PHE A 739 3.69 -17.94 -4.22
N GLY A 740 2.59 -17.46 -3.62
CA GLY A 740 1.24 -17.77 -4.09
C GLY A 740 1.04 -17.40 -5.56
N ARG A 741 1.61 -16.28 -6.05
CA ARG A 741 1.60 -15.97 -7.49
C ARG A 741 2.45 -16.90 -8.33
N ILE A 742 3.55 -17.44 -7.81
CA ILE A 742 4.33 -18.50 -8.49
C ILE A 742 3.50 -19.78 -8.61
N GLU A 743 2.82 -20.19 -7.53
CA GLU A 743 1.93 -21.35 -7.53
C GLU A 743 0.81 -21.19 -8.56
N GLN A 744 0.16 -20.02 -8.58
CA GLN A 744 -0.87 -19.72 -9.57
C GLN A 744 -0.32 -19.67 -10.99
N MET A 745 0.88 -19.13 -11.20
CA MET A 745 1.55 -19.11 -12.51
C MET A 745 1.80 -20.53 -13.02
N LEU A 746 2.35 -21.42 -12.18
CA LEU A 746 2.60 -22.82 -12.52
C LEU A 746 1.29 -23.62 -12.70
N ALA A 747 0.29 -23.38 -11.86
CA ALA A 747 -1.03 -24.00 -11.99
C ALA A 747 -1.73 -23.60 -13.30
N ARG A 748 -1.59 -22.34 -13.75
CA ARG A 748 -2.11 -21.86 -15.04
C ARG A 748 -1.36 -22.48 -16.23
N SER A 749 -0.05 -22.66 -16.11
CA SER A 749 0.74 -23.26 -17.20
C SER A 749 0.46 -24.75 -17.36
N ARG A 750 0.14 -25.47 -16.28
CA ARG A 750 -0.10 -26.93 -16.27
C ARG A 750 1.08 -27.70 -16.89
N GLY A 751 2.30 -27.27 -16.59
CA GLY A 751 3.53 -27.84 -17.16
C GLY A 751 3.79 -27.49 -18.63
N ARG A 752 2.96 -26.66 -19.28
CA ARG A 752 3.21 -26.20 -20.65
C ARG A 752 4.30 -25.14 -20.65
N ILE A 753 5.53 -25.59 -20.89
CA ILE A 753 6.74 -24.76 -20.94
C ILE A 753 7.29 -24.81 -22.36
N ASP A 754 7.33 -23.67 -23.02
CA ASP A 754 8.00 -23.49 -24.30
C ASP A 754 9.44 -23.05 -24.05
N HIS A 755 10.40 -23.91 -24.36
CA HIS A 755 11.81 -23.59 -24.32
C HIS A 755 12.32 -23.26 -25.73
N VAL A 756 12.90 -22.07 -25.90
CA VAL A 756 13.51 -21.61 -27.16
C VAL A 756 14.98 -21.31 -26.93
N THR A 757 15.86 -22.04 -27.63
CA THR A 757 17.29 -21.72 -27.68
C THR A 757 17.53 -20.72 -28.83
N ALA A 758 17.88 -19.49 -28.50
CA ALA A 758 18.15 -18.44 -29.47
C ALA A 758 19.67 -18.25 -29.68
N PRO A 759 20.13 -17.92 -30.90
CA PRO A 759 21.56 -17.75 -31.19
C PRO A 759 22.14 -16.46 -30.58
N ARG A 760 21.29 -15.55 -30.10
CA ARG A 760 21.66 -14.25 -29.53
C ARG A 760 20.55 -13.73 -28.61
N VAL A 761 20.83 -12.63 -27.92
CA VAL A 761 19.85 -11.89 -27.11
C VAL A 761 18.57 -11.63 -27.93
N THR A 762 17.43 -12.04 -27.38
CA THR A 762 16.12 -11.87 -28.00
C THR A 762 15.58 -10.44 -27.79
N PRO A 763 14.71 -9.94 -28.69
CA PRO A 763 14.14 -8.60 -28.58
C PRO A 763 13.48 -8.31 -27.22
N PHE A 764 12.75 -9.26 -26.64
CA PHE A 764 12.10 -9.08 -25.34
C PHE A 764 13.05 -9.20 -24.15
N ALA A 765 14.15 -9.97 -24.27
CA ALA A 765 15.14 -10.08 -23.22
C ALA A 765 16.09 -8.87 -23.18
N ALA A 766 16.31 -8.19 -24.31
CA ALA A 766 17.27 -7.08 -24.42
C ALA A 766 17.06 -5.96 -23.38
N PRO A 767 15.82 -5.48 -23.13
CA PRO A 767 15.59 -4.46 -22.10
C PRO A 767 15.96 -4.89 -20.68
N LEU A 768 15.90 -6.18 -20.35
CA LEU A 768 16.27 -6.68 -19.01
C LEU A 768 17.76 -6.44 -18.69
N PHE A 769 18.63 -6.35 -19.70
CA PHE A 769 20.03 -5.97 -19.49
C PHE A 769 20.19 -4.52 -19.01
N LEU A 770 19.21 -3.66 -19.26
CA LEU A 770 19.22 -2.25 -18.88
C LEU A 770 18.50 -1.98 -17.56
N GLU A 771 17.96 -3.02 -16.92
CA GLU A 771 17.25 -2.92 -15.65
C GLU A 771 18.20 -2.72 -14.47
N ILE A 772 17.71 -1.94 -13.50
CA ILE A 772 18.42 -1.68 -12.24
C ILE A 772 17.94 -2.69 -11.19
N GLY A 773 18.86 -3.14 -10.32
CA GLY A 773 18.56 -4.09 -9.25
C GLY A 773 18.94 -5.52 -9.58
N ARG A 774 20.07 -5.69 -10.27
CA ARG A 774 20.73 -6.99 -10.43
C ARG A 774 21.08 -7.56 -9.05
N VAL A 775 20.70 -8.81 -8.83
CA VAL A 775 21.01 -9.56 -7.62
C VAL A 775 22.20 -10.47 -7.93
N PRO A 776 23.37 -10.24 -7.33
CA PRO A 776 24.49 -11.16 -7.48
C PRO A 776 24.18 -12.49 -6.77
N VAL A 777 24.68 -13.59 -7.33
CA VAL A 777 24.70 -14.90 -6.67
C VAL A 777 26.13 -15.17 -6.27
N GLU A 778 26.36 -15.36 -4.97
CA GLU A 778 27.65 -15.76 -4.41
C GLU A 778 27.71 -17.28 -4.35
N GLY A 779 28.71 -17.87 -5.01
CA GLY A 779 28.82 -19.33 -5.09
C GLY A 779 29.85 -19.79 -6.13
N ALA A 780 29.82 -21.10 -6.42
CA ALA A 780 30.84 -21.80 -7.21
C ALA A 780 31.10 -21.20 -8.60
N GLY A 781 30.12 -20.49 -9.20
CA GLY A 781 30.30 -19.80 -10.48
C GLY A 781 31.30 -18.64 -10.42
N GLN A 782 31.32 -17.87 -9.32
CA GLN A 782 32.30 -16.79 -9.15
C GLN A 782 33.71 -17.36 -8.95
N ASP A 783 33.83 -18.43 -8.17
CA ASP A 783 35.10 -19.13 -7.94
C ASP A 783 35.64 -19.74 -9.24
N ALA A 784 34.77 -20.33 -10.06
CA ALA A 784 35.14 -20.88 -11.36
C ALA A 784 35.67 -19.79 -12.31
N LEU A 785 35.00 -18.62 -12.37
CA LEU A 785 35.48 -17.49 -13.17
C LEU A 785 36.81 -16.94 -12.66
N LEU A 786 36.96 -16.80 -11.34
CA LEU A 786 38.21 -16.35 -10.73
C LEU A 786 39.35 -17.33 -11.00
N LYS A 787 39.08 -18.65 -10.93
CA LYS A 787 40.06 -19.69 -11.24
C LYS A 787 40.45 -19.66 -12.71
N ALA A 788 39.49 -19.59 -13.63
CA ALA A 788 39.77 -19.51 -15.06
C ALA A 788 40.54 -18.23 -15.43
N GLU A 789 40.20 -17.09 -14.81
CA GLU A 789 40.92 -15.83 -15.00
C GLU A 789 42.32 -15.89 -14.39
N ALA A 790 42.49 -16.51 -13.21
CA ALA A 790 43.80 -16.73 -12.62
C ALA A 790 44.65 -17.62 -13.52
N GLU A 791 44.14 -18.75 -14.01
CA GLU A 791 44.83 -19.63 -14.95
C GLU A 791 45.23 -18.90 -16.23
N ARG A 792 44.34 -18.07 -16.79
CA ARG A 792 44.62 -17.22 -17.95
C ARG A 792 45.74 -16.23 -17.65
N LEU A 793 45.67 -15.50 -16.54
CA LEU A 793 46.68 -14.52 -16.13
C LEU A 793 48.03 -15.17 -15.83
N MET A 794 48.05 -16.36 -15.20
CA MET A 794 49.27 -17.12 -14.96
C MET A 794 49.90 -17.59 -16.28
N ALA A 795 49.09 -18.06 -17.23
CA ALA A 795 49.56 -18.42 -18.56
C ALA A 795 50.10 -17.21 -19.33
N GLU A 796 49.40 -16.08 -19.33
CA GLU A 796 49.84 -14.82 -19.95
C GLU A 796 51.12 -14.27 -19.31
N ALA A 797 51.31 -14.45 -18.00
CA ALA A 797 52.51 -14.07 -17.28
C ALA A 797 53.69 -15.06 -17.43
N GLY A 798 53.51 -16.16 -18.17
CA GLY A 798 54.54 -17.19 -18.35
C GLY A 798 54.81 -18.03 -17.10
N LEU A 799 53.91 -18.00 -16.13
CA LEU A 799 53.96 -18.74 -14.87
C LEU A 799 53.21 -20.08 -15.05
N GLN A 800 53.72 -20.96 -15.92
CA GLN A 800 53.20 -22.33 -16.01
C GLN A 800 54.00 -23.23 -15.06
N GLY A 801 53.30 -23.88 -14.13
CA GLY A 801 53.78 -24.99 -13.30
C GLY A 801 53.05 -26.26 -13.65
#